data_AF-A0A3Q4B3S5-F1
#
_entry.id   AF-A0A3Q4B3S5-F1
#
_cell.length_a   1.000
_cell.length_b   1.000
_cell.length_c   1.000
_cell.angle_alpha   90.00
_cell.angle_beta   90.00
_cell.angle_gamma   90.00
#
_symmetry.space_group_name_H-M   'P 1'
#
loop_
_entity.id
_entity.type
_entity.pdbx_description
1 polymer ?
#
loop_
_entity_poly.entity_id
_entity_poly.type
_entity_poly.pdbx_seq_one_letter_code
_entity_poly.pdbx_strand_id
1 'polypeptide(L)'
;TSSETPLKEKYACDAIIMGTHKEGGASTFWSYTLNLPLSSNSMISWKFCYLLHKLLRDGHKNVNSHRYCRNIKDMGILWGNLHDRYGHIVALSAKYLCLKIEFHAKHKVIPGNLEATDETLDREAGILRQLDANGAKSTTPAGQCRLTPLIPLILDCSFLYHFSVLLMFKLHSRECIAPDVLLGHRERFRDLFTSLTQFFNRAREMEFFKSIIQIPDLPDAPPNFLRAAALGEYKKPVVVMPGEEPYEDEDGEPQPEIRESPQVSVLFQKEIENDSLKRELEVLKPELQLIKSEAQRCVTELKAQVNRLEAEVEEQRTHKQMAMVESEHLRLEVDSLRSASVAGVGAQIGLKEADSKAHAAEVRFSQLKERHAELITSHADLMKKVNCPGARVSFALLCKKILETDFFSFFHDEEDRHHSHICTINMKPLQLSINISIQPLASESFKQLSSTLTGLQAEKELLQRSLRDQEAEVNSLRQQAHFHQSSLEQERQRSNIDLCVLHQVYREGELAQKLQDEQFSLLQCAVVEAEGIILDAAAKVDDPIHVRCISSPDYLVNRAEITLTSLDKLQQSHIVYLGNRNDASGLLRAVTQFSHLAADTIVNTAATSHSAPTDQADRLIDCCRDCANSLLQFLKDLKLQGSLPRADPSAVRYMVQRIHALGEDLRPKGRDVLKEELGYMVDKEMVTTSTAIEEAVLRMDEILSQAKKDTCGIKLELLFNFCPSLS
;
A
#
# COMPACT_ATOMS: atom_id res chain seq x y z
N THR A 1 -20.93 -32.04 11.80
CA THR A 1 -22.15 -32.04 12.62
C THR A 1 -22.56 -30.61 12.92
N SER A 2 -23.86 -30.34 13.03
CA SER A 2 -24.42 -29.03 13.43
C SER A 2 -24.43 -28.79 14.95
N SER A 3 -23.96 -29.75 15.76
CA SER A 3 -23.89 -29.64 17.22
C SER A 3 -22.93 -28.52 17.66
N GLU A 4 -23.26 -27.77 18.71
CA GLU A 4 -22.38 -26.76 19.33
C GLU A 4 -21.30 -27.41 20.21
N THR A 5 -20.50 -28.29 19.61
CA THR A 5 -19.41 -29.00 20.27
C THR A 5 -18.14 -28.84 19.43
N PRO A 6 -16.96 -28.70 20.07
CA PRO A 6 -15.69 -28.65 19.36
C PRO A 6 -15.54 -29.84 18.41
N LEU A 7 -14.84 -29.62 17.30
CA LEU A 7 -14.40 -30.73 16.44
C LEU A 7 -13.41 -31.59 17.24
N LYS A 8 -13.64 -32.90 17.27
CA LYS A 8 -12.72 -33.82 17.94
C LYS A 8 -11.38 -33.82 17.19
N GLU A 9 -10.30 -33.61 17.92
CA GLU A 9 -8.95 -33.45 17.37
C GLU A 9 -8.50 -34.64 16.52
N LYS A 10 -8.86 -35.87 16.90
CA LYS A 10 -8.58 -37.09 16.12
C LYS A 10 -9.07 -37.02 14.66
N TYR A 11 -10.20 -36.36 14.39
CA TYR A 11 -10.70 -36.24 13.02
C TYR A 11 -10.08 -35.05 12.27
N ALA A 12 -9.76 -33.97 12.98
CA ALA A 12 -9.19 -32.76 12.37
C ALA A 12 -7.69 -32.91 12.07
N CYS A 13 -6.92 -33.44 13.02
CA CYS A 13 -5.46 -33.60 12.94
C CYS A 13 -5.06 -34.91 12.24
N ASP A 14 -5.57 -36.07 12.67
CA ASP A 14 -5.01 -37.35 12.21
C ASP A 14 -5.58 -37.83 10.87
N ALA A 15 -6.79 -37.43 10.50
CA ALA A 15 -7.44 -37.93 9.28
C ALA A 15 -7.32 -36.95 8.11
N ILE A 16 -7.59 -35.66 8.35
CA ILE A 16 -7.69 -34.66 7.27
C ILE A 16 -6.32 -34.08 6.94
N ILE A 17 -5.57 -33.60 7.93
CA ILE A 17 -4.22 -33.05 7.69
C ILE A 17 -3.29 -34.14 7.16
N MET A 18 -3.18 -35.28 7.84
CA MET A 18 -2.38 -36.43 7.36
C MET A 18 -2.87 -36.95 6.00
N GLY A 19 -4.18 -36.92 5.74
CA GLY A 19 -4.75 -37.27 4.44
C GLY A 19 -4.18 -36.40 3.32
N THR A 20 -4.03 -35.09 3.55
CA THR A 20 -3.48 -34.20 2.52
C THR A 20 -2.00 -34.42 2.22
N HIS A 21 -1.21 -34.83 3.22
CA HIS A 21 0.18 -35.21 3.01
C HIS A 21 0.29 -36.53 2.26
N LYS A 22 -0.58 -37.50 2.55
CA LYS A 22 -0.63 -38.79 1.82
C LYS A 22 -1.07 -38.62 0.35
N GLU A 23 -1.99 -37.71 0.07
CA GLU A 23 -2.50 -37.43 -1.28
C GLU A 23 -1.63 -36.43 -2.07
N GLY A 24 -0.66 -35.77 -1.43
CA GLY A 24 0.14 -34.70 -2.06
C GLY A 24 -0.65 -33.43 -2.38
N GLY A 25 -1.80 -33.22 -1.72
CA GLY A 25 -2.73 -32.12 -1.96
C GLY A 25 -4.03 -32.26 -1.17
N ALA A 26 -4.98 -31.36 -1.37
CA ALA A 26 -6.26 -31.36 -0.64
C ALA A 26 -7.48 -31.70 -1.50
N SER A 27 -7.31 -32.50 -2.55
CA SER A 27 -8.38 -32.85 -3.51
C SER A 27 -9.61 -33.43 -2.81
N THR A 28 -9.40 -34.40 -1.93
CA THR A 28 -10.50 -35.06 -1.20
C THR A 28 -11.21 -34.11 -0.25
N PHE A 29 -10.46 -33.24 0.44
CA PHE A 29 -11.05 -32.21 1.31
C PHE A 29 -12.02 -31.29 0.54
N TRP A 30 -11.60 -30.81 -0.64
CA TRP A 30 -12.42 -29.90 -1.44
C TRP A 30 -13.63 -30.60 -2.07
N SER A 31 -13.52 -31.86 -2.49
CA SER A 31 -14.66 -32.60 -3.04
C SER A 31 -15.78 -32.79 -2.01
N TYR A 32 -15.43 -33.00 -0.74
CA TYR A 32 -16.43 -33.07 0.34
C TYR A 32 -17.00 -31.70 0.71
N THR A 33 -16.20 -30.64 0.59
CA THR A 33 -16.63 -29.27 0.92
C THR A 33 -17.80 -28.81 0.05
N LEU A 34 -17.83 -29.21 -1.23
CA LEU A 34 -18.93 -28.87 -2.16
C LEU A 34 -20.30 -29.38 -1.70
N ASN A 35 -20.33 -30.45 -0.89
CA ASN A 35 -21.55 -31.05 -0.39
C ASN A 35 -21.97 -30.54 1.00
N LEU A 36 -21.21 -29.62 1.59
CA LEU A 36 -21.53 -29.05 2.89
C LEU A 36 -22.57 -27.92 2.76
N PRO A 37 -23.57 -27.85 3.67
CA PRO A 37 -24.58 -26.79 3.67
C PRO A 37 -24.04 -25.46 4.23
N LEU A 38 -23.01 -24.89 3.59
CA LEU A 38 -22.32 -23.67 4.02
C LEU A 38 -23.19 -22.40 3.87
N SER A 39 -24.18 -22.40 2.98
CA SER A 39 -25.09 -21.27 2.79
C SER A 39 -26.28 -21.27 3.75
N SER A 40 -26.58 -22.40 4.40
CA SER A 40 -27.78 -22.57 5.22
C SER A 40 -27.50 -22.84 6.70
N ASN A 41 -26.25 -23.15 7.08
CA ASN A 41 -25.89 -23.42 8.46
C ASN A 41 -24.61 -22.69 8.90
N SER A 42 -24.76 -21.70 9.79
CA SER A 42 -23.67 -20.87 10.31
C SER A 42 -22.70 -21.67 11.19
N MET A 43 -23.18 -22.66 11.94
CA MET A 43 -22.33 -23.55 12.74
C MET A 43 -21.45 -24.44 11.87
N ILE A 44 -21.99 -24.97 10.78
CA ILE A 44 -21.19 -25.77 9.82
C ILE A 44 -20.18 -24.87 9.12
N SER A 45 -20.57 -23.66 8.75
CA SER A 45 -19.68 -22.65 8.16
C SER A 45 -18.55 -22.25 9.11
N TRP A 46 -18.87 -22.09 10.40
CA TRP A 46 -17.89 -21.79 11.45
C TRP A 46 -16.85 -22.91 11.61
N LYS A 47 -17.32 -24.15 11.69
CA LYS A 47 -16.47 -25.35 11.77
C LYS A 47 -15.64 -25.56 10.51
N PHE A 48 -16.19 -25.23 9.34
CA PHE A 48 -15.47 -25.25 8.08
C PHE A 48 -14.34 -24.23 8.08
N CYS A 49 -14.59 -22.97 8.48
CA CYS A 49 -13.56 -21.95 8.61
C CYS A 49 -12.42 -22.39 9.53
N TYR A 50 -12.75 -22.96 10.69
CA TYR A 50 -11.76 -23.50 11.62
C TYR A 50 -10.91 -24.62 11.00
N LEU A 51 -11.56 -25.59 10.36
CA LEU A 51 -10.88 -26.74 9.76
C LEU A 51 -10.00 -26.30 8.58
N LEU A 52 -10.47 -25.36 7.77
CA LEU A 52 -9.69 -24.78 6.69
C LEU A 52 -8.50 -23.98 7.22
N HIS A 53 -8.63 -23.24 8.34
CA HIS A 53 -7.51 -22.56 8.96
C HIS A 53 -6.43 -23.55 9.40
N LYS A 54 -6.80 -24.61 10.13
CA LYS A 54 -5.88 -25.68 10.50
C LYS A 54 -5.22 -26.33 9.29
N LEU A 55 -5.99 -26.61 8.23
CA LEU A 55 -5.46 -27.20 7.00
C LEU A 55 -4.47 -26.29 6.27
N LEU A 56 -4.75 -24.98 6.23
CA LEU A 56 -3.82 -23.99 5.68
C LEU A 56 -2.55 -23.85 6.52
N ARG A 57 -2.61 -24.20 7.81
CA ARG A 57 -1.48 -24.09 8.74
C ARG A 57 -0.56 -25.31 8.68
N ASP A 58 -1.14 -26.50 8.82
CA ASP A 58 -0.42 -27.76 9.08
C ASP A 58 -0.56 -28.79 7.94
N GLY A 59 -1.40 -28.50 6.92
CA GLY A 59 -1.62 -29.36 5.75
C GLY A 59 -0.51 -29.32 4.70
N HIS A 60 -0.64 -30.13 3.67
CA HIS A 60 0.33 -30.17 2.57
C HIS A 60 0.44 -28.82 1.83
N LYS A 61 1.63 -28.46 1.34
CA LYS A 61 1.87 -27.20 0.60
C LYS A 61 0.95 -26.96 -0.62
N ASN A 62 0.44 -28.03 -1.23
CA ASN A 62 -0.45 -27.99 -2.41
C ASN A 62 -1.95 -28.12 -2.06
N VAL A 63 -2.43 -27.44 -1.01
CA VAL A 63 -3.87 -27.43 -0.67
C VAL A 63 -4.72 -26.73 -1.75
N ASN A 64 -4.13 -25.93 -2.66
CA ASN A 64 -4.81 -25.30 -3.82
C ASN A 64 -6.08 -24.49 -3.48
N SER A 65 -6.07 -23.79 -2.33
CA SER A 65 -7.22 -23.05 -1.79
C SER A 65 -7.64 -21.82 -2.61
N HIS A 66 -6.78 -21.30 -3.49
CA HIS A 66 -7.03 -20.07 -4.24
C HIS A 66 -8.28 -20.16 -5.14
N ARG A 67 -8.54 -21.31 -5.75
CA ARG A 67 -9.73 -21.55 -6.59
C ARG A 67 -11.04 -21.43 -5.80
N TYR A 68 -11.01 -21.71 -4.50
CA TYR A 68 -12.18 -21.70 -3.63
C TYR A 68 -12.33 -20.39 -2.84
N CYS A 69 -11.38 -19.45 -2.98
CA CYS A 69 -11.36 -18.18 -2.26
C CYS A 69 -12.64 -17.36 -2.50
N ARG A 70 -13.14 -17.34 -3.76
CA ARG A 70 -14.39 -16.65 -4.11
C ARG A 70 -15.59 -17.20 -3.31
N ASN A 71 -15.74 -18.52 -3.26
CA ASN A 71 -16.85 -19.16 -2.54
C ASN A 71 -16.77 -18.90 -1.03
N ILE A 72 -15.57 -18.89 -0.45
CA ILE A 72 -15.35 -18.58 0.97
C ILE A 72 -15.72 -17.11 1.24
N LYS A 73 -15.34 -16.19 0.35
CA LYS A 73 -15.67 -14.76 0.45
C LYS A 73 -17.17 -14.53 0.37
N ASP A 74 -17.85 -15.16 -0.59
CA ASP A 74 -19.30 -15.05 -0.79
C ASP A 74 -20.06 -15.62 0.42
N MET A 75 -19.60 -16.74 0.97
CA MET A 75 -20.12 -17.30 2.22
C MET A 75 -19.94 -16.32 3.39
N GLY A 76 -18.78 -15.66 3.51
CA GLY A 76 -18.53 -14.64 4.53
C GLY A 76 -19.44 -13.42 4.41
N ILE A 77 -19.67 -12.93 3.18
CA ILE A 77 -20.58 -11.80 2.92
C ILE A 77 -22.02 -12.17 3.29
N LEU A 78 -22.47 -13.37 2.91
CA LEU A 78 -23.79 -13.89 3.26
C LEU A 78 -24.00 -13.88 4.77
N TRP A 79 -23.09 -14.50 5.53
CA TRP A 79 -23.20 -14.59 6.98
C TRP A 79 -22.97 -13.26 7.71
N GLY A 80 -22.25 -12.31 7.10
CA GLY A 80 -22.07 -10.96 7.65
C GLY A 80 -23.34 -10.10 7.55
N ASN A 81 -24.17 -10.35 6.53
CA ASN A 81 -25.47 -9.67 6.38
C ASN A 81 -26.55 -10.29 7.29
N LEU A 82 -26.38 -11.56 7.65
CA LEU A 82 -27.27 -12.28 8.55
C LEU A 82 -26.83 -12.05 9.99
N HIS A 83 -27.67 -11.39 10.80
CA HIS A 83 -27.41 -11.10 12.22
C HIS A 83 -27.57 -12.34 13.11
N ASP A 84 -27.07 -13.49 12.68
CA ASP A 84 -27.10 -14.75 13.39
C ASP A 84 -25.95 -14.86 14.41
N ARG A 85 -26.11 -15.72 15.42
CA ARG A 85 -25.18 -15.89 16.55
C ARG A 85 -23.74 -16.20 16.15
N TYR A 86 -23.55 -16.93 15.05
CA TYR A 86 -22.22 -17.22 14.48
C TYR A 86 -21.94 -16.42 13.20
N GLY A 87 -22.94 -15.73 12.64
CA GLY A 87 -22.84 -15.09 11.32
C GLY A 87 -21.69 -14.08 11.22
N HIS A 88 -21.61 -13.19 12.21
CA HIS A 88 -20.53 -12.20 12.30
C HIS A 88 -19.14 -12.83 12.43
N ILE A 89 -19.03 -13.88 13.23
CA ILE A 89 -17.76 -14.58 13.48
C ILE A 89 -17.32 -15.35 12.22
N VAL A 90 -18.27 -15.99 11.53
CA VAL A 90 -18.04 -16.65 10.23
C VAL A 90 -17.59 -15.63 9.19
N ALA A 91 -18.22 -14.45 9.14
CA ALA A 91 -17.85 -13.39 8.21
C ALA A 91 -16.41 -12.91 8.43
N LEU A 92 -16.02 -12.67 9.68
CA LEU A 92 -14.67 -12.27 10.03
C LEU A 92 -13.64 -13.36 9.69
N SER A 93 -13.91 -14.62 10.06
CA SER A 93 -12.99 -15.70 9.76
C SER A 93 -12.91 -16.05 8.27
N ALA A 94 -14.00 -15.96 7.52
CA ALA A 94 -13.97 -16.10 6.06
C ALA A 94 -13.11 -15.00 5.42
N LYS A 95 -13.23 -13.76 5.91
CA LYS A 95 -12.38 -12.63 5.47
C LYS A 95 -10.90 -12.87 5.79
N TYR A 96 -10.57 -13.31 7.00
CA TYR A 96 -9.22 -13.69 7.39
C TYR A 96 -8.65 -14.78 6.48
N LEU A 97 -9.41 -15.85 6.27
CA LEU A 97 -8.98 -16.97 5.43
C LEU A 97 -8.74 -16.55 3.98
N CYS A 98 -9.58 -15.68 3.43
CA CYS A 98 -9.37 -15.13 2.08
C CYS A 98 -8.06 -14.32 2.02
N LEU A 99 -7.80 -13.46 3.01
CA LEU A 99 -6.55 -12.69 3.09
C LEU A 99 -5.34 -13.62 3.19
N LYS A 100 -5.39 -14.64 4.05
CA LYS A 100 -4.34 -15.66 4.19
C LYS A 100 -4.12 -16.42 2.87
N ILE A 101 -5.18 -16.84 2.17
CA ILE A 101 -5.08 -17.53 0.88
C ILE A 101 -4.48 -16.63 -0.21
N GLU A 102 -4.94 -15.39 -0.31
CA GLU A 102 -4.41 -14.40 -1.26
C GLU A 102 -2.94 -14.07 -0.99
N PHE A 103 -2.59 -13.96 0.29
CA PHE A 103 -1.22 -13.76 0.74
C PHE A 103 -0.31 -14.93 0.33
N HIS A 104 -0.66 -16.18 0.64
CA HIS A 104 0.14 -17.35 0.23
C HIS A 104 0.15 -17.57 -1.30
N ALA A 105 -0.86 -17.09 -2.03
CA ALA A 105 -0.83 -17.09 -3.49
C ALA A 105 0.24 -16.15 -4.05
N LYS A 106 0.45 -14.98 -3.41
CA LYS A 106 1.49 -14.00 -3.76
C LYS A 106 2.87 -14.39 -3.22
N HIS A 107 2.94 -15.02 -2.05
CA HIS A 107 4.18 -15.28 -1.31
C HIS A 107 4.36 -16.78 -1.01
N LYS A 108 4.62 -17.58 -2.06
CA LYS A 108 4.72 -19.06 -1.98
C LYS A 108 5.88 -19.60 -1.13
N VAL A 109 6.86 -18.76 -0.79
CA VAL A 109 8.04 -19.13 0.02
C VAL A 109 7.67 -19.26 1.50
N ILE A 110 6.54 -18.69 1.90
CA ILE A 110 6.12 -18.59 3.29
C ILE A 110 5.27 -19.82 3.63
N PRO A 111 5.69 -20.63 4.61
CA PRO A 111 4.94 -21.80 5.03
C PRO A 111 3.58 -21.41 5.63
N GLY A 112 2.63 -22.34 5.53
CA GLY A 112 1.25 -22.15 6.00
C GLY A 112 1.12 -21.83 7.49
N ASN A 113 2.06 -22.30 8.30
CA ASN A 113 2.22 -22.00 9.74
C ASN A 113 2.71 -20.57 10.03
N LEU A 114 2.91 -19.76 8.98
CA LEU A 114 3.36 -18.36 9.02
C LEU A 114 4.75 -18.14 9.61
N GLU A 115 5.62 -19.15 9.55
CA GLU A 115 7.06 -18.93 9.74
C GLU A 115 7.64 -18.10 8.58
N ALA A 116 7.50 -16.78 8.70
CA ALA A 116 8.09 -15.63 7.99
C ALA A 116 7.62 -15.27 6.55
N THR A 117 6.70 -14.28 6.41
CA THR A 117 6.87 -12.93 5.76
C THR A 117 5.57 -12.23 5.26
N ASP A 118 4.78 -11.63 6.18
CA ASP A 118 4.07 -10.32 6.06
C ASP A 118 2.54 -10.13 5.81
N GLU A 119 2.00 -9.04 6.37
CA GLU A 119 0.67 -8.42 6.17
C GLU A 119 -0.64 -9.18 6.56
N THR A 120 -1.00 -9.19 7.86
CA THR A 120 -2.41 -8.99 8.32
C THR A 120 -2.50 -8.97 9.85
N LEU A 121 -2.57 -7.80 10.49
CA LEU A 121 -2.88 -7.74 11.93
C LEU A 121 -3.80 -6.59 12.40
N ASP A 122 -4.34 -5.76 11.50
CA ASP A 122 -5.20 -4.63 11.93
C ASP A 122 -6.72 -4.86 11.82
N ARG A 123 -7.19 -6.10 11.60
CA ARG A 123 -8.65 -6.39 11.47
C ARG A 123 -9.21 -7.50 12.37
N GLU A 124 -8.37 -8.17 13.16
CA GLU A 124 -8.77 -9.39 13.89
C GLU A 124 -9.08 -9.17 15.39
N ALA A 125 -8.75 -8.00 15.95
CA ALA A 125 -9.12 -7.66 17.33
C ALA A 125 -10.64 -7.58 17.58
N GLY A 126 -11.45 -7.56 16.51
CA GLY A 126 -12.91 -7.55 16.54
C GLY A 126 -13.55 -8.90 16.89
N ILE A 127 -12.92 -10.03 16.53
CA ILE A 127 -13.50 -11.37 16.73
C ILE A 127 -13.67 -11.66 18.23
N LEU A 128 -12.66 -11.36 19.05
CA LEU A 128 -12.70 -11.61 20.50
C LEU A 128 -13.79 -10.76 21.18
N ARG A 129 -13.93 -9.48 20.79
CA ARG A 129 -14.97 -8.59 21.35
C ARG A 129 -16.38 -9.06 21.01
N GLN A 130 -16.62 -9.55 19.80
CA GLN A 130 -17.93 -10.06 19.39
C GLN A 130 -18.26 -11.42 20.02
N LEU A 131 -17.24 -12.24 20.33
CA LEU A 131 -17.42 -13.49 21.06
C LEU A 131 -17.84 -13.28 22.51
N ASP A 132 -17.24 -12.29 23.19
CA ASP A 132 -17.57 -11.92 24.58
C ASP A 132 -19.00 -11.37 24.72
N ALA A 133 -19.49 -10.64 23.71
CA ALA A 133 -20.84 -10.07 23.68
C ALA A 133 -21.96 -11.14 23.67
N ASN A 134 -21.64 -12.39 23.28
CA ASN A 134 -22.61 -13.47 23.10
C ASN A 134 -22.74 -14.43 24.31
N GLY A 135 -22.22 -14.04 25.49
CA GLY A 135 -22.64 -14.53 26.82
C GLY A 135 -22.35 -16.00 27.19
N ALA A 136 -21.62 -16.77 26.38
CA ALA A 136 -21.28 -18.17 26.71
C ALA A 136 -20.01 -18.24 27.57
N LYS A 137 -20.08 -18.91 28.72
CA LYS A 137 -18.91 -19.15 29.58
C LYS A 137 -17.88 -20.03 28.87
N SER A 138 -16.60 -19.67 28.96
CA SER A 138 -15.45 -20.32 28.31
C SER A 138 -15.30 -21.82 28.64
N THR A 139 -15.85 -22.27 29.77
CA THR A 139 -15.81 -23.66 30.25
C THR A 139 -16.94 -24.55 29.70
N THR A 140 -17.91 -24.00 28.98
CA THR A 140 -19.02 -24.78 28.39
C THR A 140 -18.63 -25.36 27.02
N PRO A 141 -19.15 -26.53 26.59
CA PRO A 141 -18.86 -27.08 25.26
C PRO A 141 -19.18 -26.11 24.10
N ALA A 142 -20.25 -25.31 24.23
CA ALA A 142 -20.59 -24.27 23.27
C ALA A 142 -19.58 -23.11 23.27
N GLY A 143 -19.12 -22.68 24.46
CA GLY A 143 -18.03 -21.71 24.61
C GLY A 143 -16.72 -22.23 24.02
N GLN A 144 -16.36 -23.49 24.29
CA GLN A 144 -15.19 -24.13 23.70
C GLN A 144 -15.30 -24.19 22.17
N CYS A 145 -16.45 -24.58 21.60
CA CYS A 145 -16.67 -24.60 20.15
C CYS A 145 -16.47 -23.23 19.48
N ARG A 146 -16.70 -22.14 20.23
CA ARG A 146 -16.47 -20.76 19.79
C ARG A 146 -15.02 -20.31 19.96
N LEU A 147 -14.33 -20.77 21.00
CA LEU A 147 -12.97 -20.34 21.34
C LEU A 147 -11.89 -21.19 20.67
N THR A 148 -12.12 -22.48 20.40
CA THR A 148 -11.12 -23.38 19.77
C THR A 148 -10.54 -22.79 18.46
N PRO A 149 -11.34 -22.19 17.56
CA PRO A 149 -10.79 -21.62 16.32
C PRO A 149 -9.93 -20.38 16.49
N LEU A 150 -9.88 -19.79 17.70
CA LEU A 150 -8.95 -18.71 18.02
C LEU A 150 -7.55 -19.21 18.34
N ILE A 151 -7.36 -20.49 18.67
CA ILE A 151 -6.04 -21.06 18.94
C ILE A 151 -5.09 -20.87 17.74
N PRO A 152 -5.43 -21.30 16.51
CA PRO A 152 -4.56 -21.06 15.36
C PRO A 152 -4.39 -19.57 15.05
N LEU A 153 -5.38 -18.72 15.36
CA LEU A 153 -5.24 -17.25 15.23
C LEU A 153 -4.23 -16.68 16.23
N ILE A 154 -4.25 -17.10 17.50
CA ILE A 154 -3.30 -16.66 18.53
C ILE A 154 -1.87 -17.09 18.16
N LEU A 155 -1.72 -18.33 17.67
CA LEU A 155 -0.44 -18.84 17.17
C LEU A 155 0.05 -17.98 15.99
N ASP A 156 -0.78 -17.78 14.97
CA ASP A 156 -0.47 -16.97 13.79
C ASP A 156 -0.09 -15.52 14.18
N CYS A 157 -0.82 -14.90 15.12
CA CYS A 157 -0.51 -13.55 15.62
C CYS A 157 0.87 -13.44 16.27
N SER A 158 1.31 -14.46 17.01
CA SER A 158 2.63 -14.49 17.64
C SER A 158 3.75 -14.48 16.59
N PHE A 159 3.59 -15.31 15.55
CA PHE A 159 4.55 -15.38 14.45
C PHE A 159 4.54 -14.11 13.59
N LEU A 160 3.36 -13.53 13.32
CA LEU A 160 3.22 -12.29 12.58
C LEU A 160 3.85 -11.10 13.33
N TYR A 161 3.67 -11.02 14.65
CA TYR A 161 4.35 -10.02 15.47
C TYR A 161 5.86 -10.18 15.42
N HIS A 162 6.35 -11.40 15.63
CA HIS A 162 7.77 -11.70 15.56
C HIS A 162 8.39 -11.29 14.23
N PHE A 163 7.71 -11.67 13.16
CA PHE A 163 8.11 -11.32 11.82
C PHE A 163 8.11 -9.80 11.59
N SER A 164 7.06 -9.10 12.03
CA SER A 164 6.93 -7.64 11.90
C SER A 164 8.07 -6.92 12.60
N VAL A 165 8.49 -7.39 13.78
CA VAL A 165 9.65 -6.83 14.50
C VAL A 165 10.93 -7.02 13.69
N LEU A 166 11.20 -8.23 13.19
CA LEU A 166 12.39 -8.52 12.39
C LEU A 166 12.43 -7.70 11.10
N LEU A 167 11.29 -7.57 10.41
CA LEU A 167 11.18 -6.77 9.20
C LEU A 167 11.42 -5.29 9.51
N MET A 168 10.81 -4.76 10.57
CA MET A 168 11.02 -3.36 10.96
C MET A 168 12.49 -3.07 11.28
N PHE A 169 13.18 -3.97 11.98
CA PHE A 169 14.63 -3.85 12.17
C PHE A 169 15.41 -3.96 10.85
N LYS A 170 15.02 -4.86 9.94
CA LYS A 170 15.66 -5.02 8.63
C LYS A 170 15.45 -3.83 7.69
N LEU A 171 14.31 -3.16 7.78
CA LEU A 171 14.01 -1.93 7.04
C LEU A 171 14.82 -0.75 7.57
N HIS A 172 15.00 -0.68 8.89
CA HIS A 172 15.85 0.35 9.51
C HIS A 172 17.35 0.04 9.36
N SER A 173 17.75 -1.22 9.13
CA SER A 173 19.14 -1.60 8.88
C SER A 173 19.57 -1.51 7.42
N ARG A 174 18.63 -1.58 6.46
CA ARG A 174 18.93 -1.38 5.03
C ARG A 174 19.22 0.10 4.77
N GLU A 175 20.48 0.39 4.45
CA GLU A 175 21.10 1.73 4.30
C GLU A 175 20.47 2.73 3.30
N CYS A 176 19.30 2.44 2.71
CA CYS A 176 18.70 3.28 1.66
C CYS A 176 17.32 3.87 1.99
N ILE A 177 16.78 3.70 3.20
CA ILE A 177 15.47 4.28 3.56
C ILE A 177 15.66 5.34 4.65
N ALA A 178 15.36 6.60 4.31
CA ALA A 178 15.42 7.69 5.27
C ALA A 178 14.46 7.43 6.46
N PRO A 179 14.86 7.74 7.71
CA PRO A 179 14.03 7.50 8.89
C PRO A 179 12.63 8.10 8.80
N ASP A 180 12.48 9.22 8.08
CA ASP A 180 11.21 9.92 7.89
C ASP A 180 10.24 9.14 6.97
N VAL A 181 10.75 8.37 6.00
CA VAL A 181 9.93 7.51 5.11
C VAL A 181 9.32 6.33 5.89
N LEU A 182 9.99 5.86 6.94
CA LEU A 182 9.51 4.78 7.80
C LEU A 182 8.64 5.26 8.97
N LEU A 183 8.38 6.58 9.10
CA LEU A 183 7.54 7.10 10.18
C LEU A 183 6.16 6.43 10.18
N GLY A 184 5.44 6.47 9.06
CA GLY A 184 4.12 5.83 8.95
C GLY A 184 4.15 4.30 9.12
N HIS A 185 5.30 3.64 8.93
CA HIS A 185 5.45 2.20 9.23
C HIS A 185 5.62 1.98 10.74
N ARG A 186 6.37 2.84 11.44
CA ARG A 186 6.50 2.80 12.90
C ARG A 186 5.18 3.11 13.61
N GLU A 187 4.39 4.04 13.07
CA GLU A 187 3.07 4.37 13.62
C GLU A 187 2.10 3.20 13.49
N ARG A 188 1.99 2.61 12.30
CA ARG A 188 1.18 1.40 12.08
C ARG A 188 1.64 0.23 12.95
N PHE A 189 2.95 0.01 13.07
CA PHE A 189 3.49 -1.03 13.96
C PHE A 189 3.09 -0.79 15.42
N ARG A 190 3.13 0.47 15.88
CA ARG A 190 2.74 0.84 17.25
C ARG A 190 1.26 0.57 17.50
N ASP A 191 0.39 0.92 16.56
CA ASP A 191 -1.05 0.67 16.66
C ASP A 191 -1.37 -0.84 16.69
N LEU A 192 -0.66 -1.61 15.85
CA LEU A 192 -0.70 -3.07 15.82
C LEU A 192 -0.22 -3.67 17.15
N PHE A 193 0.90 -3.19 17.68
CA PHE A 193 1.45 -3.63 18.96
C PHE A 193 0.46 -3.38 20.10
N THR A 194 -0.12 -2.18 20.19
CA THR A 194 -1.13 -1.86 21.22
C THR A 194 -2.36 -2.76 21.10
N SER A 195 -2.85 -2.99 19.88
CA SER A 195 -4.00 -3.85 19.62
C SER A 195 -3.72 -5.31 19.97
N LEU A 196 -2.53 -5.81 19.65
CA LEU A 196 -2.11 -7.18 19.93
C LEU A 196 -1.90 -7.41 21.43
N THR A 197 -1.27 -6.47 22.15
CA THR A 197 -1.12 -6.54 23.61
C THR A 197 -2.48 -6.62 24.30
N GLN A 198 -3.45 -5.80 23.88
CA GLN A 198 -4.81 -5.89 24.40
C GLN A 198 -5.50 -7.22 24.06
N PHE A 199 -5.20 -7.80 22.91
CA PHE A 199 -5.75 -9.10 22.50
C PHE A 199 -5.15 -10.25 23.32
N PHE A 200 -3.82 -10.31 23.47
CA PHE A 200 -3.12 -11.33 24.26
C PHE A 200 -3.47 -11.28 25.74
N ASN A 201 -3.57 -10.08 26.34
CA ASN A 201 -3.99 -9.94 27.73
C ASN A 201 -5.40 -10.50 27.96
N ARG A 202 -6.35 -10.17 27.07
CA ARG A 202 -7.71 -10.71 27.13
C ARG A 202 -7.76 -12.22 26.92
N ALA A 203 -7.03 -12.74 25.94
CA ALA A 203 -6.96 -14.18 25.71
C ALA A 203 -6.35 -14.91 26.92
N ARG A 204 -5.33 -14.33 27.56
CA ARG A 204 -4.68 -14.92 28.74
C ARG A 204 -5.58 -14.94 29.97
N GLU A 205 -6.49 -13.98 30.11
CA GLU A 205 -7.47 -13.97 31.20
C GLU A 205 -8.48 -15.13 31.10
N MET A 206 -8.74 -15.66 29.89
CA MET A 206 -9.71 -16.73 29.67
C MET A 206 -9.19 -18.10 30.12
N GLU A 207 -9.93 -18.77 31.01
CA GLU A 207 -9.60 -20.11 31.53
C GLU A 207 -9.39 -21.18 30.44
N PHE A 208 -10.15 -21.09 29.34
CA PHE A 208 -10.05 -22.02 28.21
C PHE A 208 -8.66 -22.02 27.56
N PHE A 209 -8.06 -20.85 27.36
CA PHE A 209 -6.73 -20.77 26.73
C PHE A 209 -5.64 -21.19 27.72
N LYS A 210 -5.76 -20.86 29.01
CA LYS A 210 -4.79 -21.26 30.05
C LYS A 210 -4.54 -22.76 30.09
N SER A 211 -5.54 -23.59 29.78
CA SER A 211 -5.40 -25.05 29.79
C SER A 211 -4.88 -25.64 28.47
N ILE A 212 -4.88 -24.88 27.37
CA ILE A 212 -4.58 -25.40 26.03
C ILE A 212 -3.32 -24.77 25.43
N ILE A 213 -3.05 -23.49 25.68
CA ILE A 213 -1.92 -22.74 25.13
C ILE A 213 -1.29 -21.83 26.19
N GLN A 214 0.03 -21.66 26.17
CA GLN A 214 0.73 -20.67 26.96
C GLN A 214 0.97 -19.41 26.12
N ILE A 215 0.29 -18.30 26.47
CA ILE A 215 0.40 -17.03 25.74
C ILE A 215 1.46 -16.14 26.40
N PRO A 216 2.57 -15.80 25.72
CA PRO A 216 3.69 -15.06 26.28
C PRO A 216 3.33 -13.60 26.63
N ASP A 217 4.08 -13.02 27.56
CA ASP A 217 4.06 -11.59 27.86
C ASP A 217 4.75 -10.77 26.77
N LEU A 218 4.00 -9.82 26.21
CA LEU A 218 4.60 -8.77 25.38
C LEU A 218 5.21 -7.70 26.30
N PRO A 219 6.32 -7.07 25.88
CA PRO A 219 6.95 -6.00 26.66
C PRO A 219 6.01 -4.80 26.87
N ASP A 220 6.30 -3.95 27.85
CA ASP A 220 5.48 -2.76 28.15
C ASP A 220 5.51 -1.70 27.03
N ALA A 221 6.55 -1.71 26.20
CA ALA A 221 6.73 -0.80 25.07
C ALA A 221 7.22 -1.56 23.82
N PRO A 222 6.86 -1.10 22.61
CA PRO A 222 7.35 -1.71 21.38
C PRO A 222 8.87 -1.53 21.24
N PRO A 223 9.59 -2.44 20.55
CA PRO A 223 11.02 -2.30 20.34
C PRO A 223 11.40 -0.97 19.65
N ASN A 224 12.48 -0.34 20.11
CA ASN A 224 12.97 0.88 19.48
C ASN A 224 13.78 0.55 18.21
N PHE A 225 13.13 0.62 17.06
CA PHE A 225 13.73 0.31 15.77
C PHE A 225 14.86 1.25 15.34
N LEU A 226 15.02 2.42 15.99
CA LEU A 226 16.12 3.35 15.73
C LEU A 226 17.41 2.93 16.44
N ARG A 227 17.32 2.05 17.45
CA ARG A 227 18.47 1.53 18.20
C ARG A 227 18.74 0.10 17.77
N ALA A 228 19.77 -0.12 16.96
CA ALA A 228 20.13 -1.46 16.48
C ALA A 228 20.38 -2.48 17.62
N ALA A 229 20.92 -2.04 18.77
CA ALA A 229 21.08 -2.88 19.96
C ALA A 229 19.76 -3.42 20.53
N ALA A 230 18.63 -2.78 20.26
CA ALA A 230 17.31 -3.25 20.70
C ALA A 230 16.88 -4.55 20.02
N LEU A 231 17.50 -4.93 18.89
CA LEU A 231 17.30 -6.26 18.28
C LEU A 231 17.97 -7.36 19.11
N GLY A 232 19.12 -7.09 19.73
CA GLY A 232 19.79 -8.05 20.62
C GLY A 232 19.06 -8.26 21.95
N GLU A 233 18.27 -7.27 22.38
CA GLU A 233 17.40 -7.32 23.56
C GLU A 233 16.05 -8.01 23.27
N TYR A 234 15.69 -8.20 21.99
CA TYR A 234 14.40 -8.73 21.58
C TYR A 234 14.29 -10.25 21.76
N LYS A 235 13.30 -10.69 22.54
CA LYS A 235 12.95 -12.11 22.73
C LYS A 235 11.71 -12.47 21.90
N LYS A 236 11.80 -13.53 21.10
CA LYS A 236 10.69 -14.08 20.30
C LYS A 236 9.56 -14.53 21.25
N PRO A 237 8.34 -13.97 21.14
CA PRO A 237 7.18 -14.53 21.85
C PRO A 237 6.80 -15.84 21.18
N VAL A 238 6.96 -16.95 21.90
CA VAL A 238 6.57 -18.29 21.44
C VAL A 238 5.36 -18.71 22.26
N VAL A 239 4.24 -18.95 21.58
CA VAL A 239 3.05 -19.56 22.19
C VAL A 239 3.27 -21.07 22.16
N VAL A 240 3.38 -21.69 23.34
CA VAL A 240 3.71 -23.12 23.48
C VAL A 240 2.46 -23.91 23.89
N MET A 241 2.20 -25.04 23.23
CA MET A 241 1.17 -26.01 23.65
C MET A 241 1.73 -26.81 24.84
N PRO A 242 1.06 -26.90 26.01
CA PRO A 242 1.51 -27.76 27.09
C PRO A 242 1.50 -29.24 26.65
N GLY A 243 2.67 -29.86 26.53
CA GLY A 243 2.82 -31.30 26.22
C GLY A 243 3.59 -31.64 24.94
N GLU A 244 4.02 -30.66 24.15
CA GLU A 244 5.01 -30.85 23.07
C GLU A 244 6.39 -30.47 23.62
N GLU A 245 7.24 -31.47 23.90
CA GLU A 245 8.66 -31.21 24.15
C GLU A 245 9.28 -30.60 22.88
N PRO A 246 10.18 -29.61 23.00
CA PRO A 246 10.89 -29.07 21.84
C PRO A 246 11.67 -30.20 21.18
N TYR A 247 11.36 -30.51 19.92
CA TYR A 247 12.29 -31.23 19.06
C TYR A 247 13.52 -30.33 18.90
N GLU A 248 14.58 -30.63 19.65
CA GLU A 248 15.92 -30.22 19.25
C GLU A 248 16.23 -30.95 17.94
N ASP A 249 16.68 -30.19 16.93
CA ASP A 249 17.25 -30.72 15.69
C ASP A 249 18.48 -31.56 16.02
N GLU A 250 18.31 -32.85 16.33
CA GLU A 250 19.37 -33.83 16.18
C GLU A 250 19.29 -34.45 14.77
N ASP A 251 20.25 -34.03 13.95
CA ASP A 251 20.71 -34.72 12.75
C ASP A 251 20.85 -36.23 13.04
N GLY A 252 20.00 -37.05 12.44
CA GLY A 252 20.09 -38.50 12.54
C GLY A 252 18.86 -39.22 12.02
N GLU A 253 18.87 -39.64 10.76
CA GLU A 253 17.99 -40.73 10.31
C GLU A 253 18.21 -41.96 11.21
N PRO A 254 17.12 -42.61 11.64
CA PRO A 254 16.97 -44.01 11.26
C PRO A 254 15.57 -44.35 10.74
N GLN A 255 15.57 -45.15 9.67
CA GLN A 255 14.40 -45.79 9.06
C GLN A 255 13.56 -46.63 10.04
N PRO A 256 12.25 -46.82 9.75
CA PRO A 256 11.32 -47.51 10.63
C PRO A 256 11.50 -49.04 10.61
N GLU A 257 11.50 -49.64 11.80
CA GLU A 257 11.37 -51.08 12.00
C GLU A 257 9.96 -51.55 11.58
N ILE A 258 9.90 -52.24 10.43
CA ILE A 258 8.74 -53.04 10.03
C ILE A 258 8.81 -54.37 10.77
N ARG A 259 7.81 -54.61 11.63
CA ARG A 259 7.48 -55.94 12.15
C ARG A 259 6.98 -56.81 10.99
N GLU A 260 7.71 -57.88 10.68
CA GLU A 260 7.14 -59.02 9.95
C GLU A 260 7.64 -60.35 10.52
N SER A 261 6.74 -61.33 10.49
CA SER A 261 7.03 -62.76 10.55
C SER A 261 6.40 -63.41 9.30
N PRO A 262 6.77 -64.66 8.94
CA PRO A 262 7.94 -64.99 8.13
C PRO A 262 7.54 -65.55 6.75
N GLN A 263 8.25 -65.19 5.68
CA GLN A 263 8.21 -65.93 4.40
C GLN A 263 9.62 -66.09 3.80
N VAL A 264 10.17 -67.29 3.96
CA VAL A 264 11.47 -67.72 3.46
C VAL A 264 11.33 -68.13 2.00
N SER A 265 11.63 -67.25 1.04
CA SER A 265 11.91 -67.64 -0.37
C SER A 265 12.57 -66.57 -1.26
N VAL A 266 12.84 -65.34 -0.81
CA VAL A 266 13.33 -64.24 -1.70
C VAL A 266 14.80 -63.79 -1.42
N LEU A 267 15.51 -64.46 -0.51
CA LEU A 267 16.80 -63.97 0.01
C LEU A 267 17.99 -64.04 -0.97
N PHE A 268 18.04 -64.99 -1.90
CA PHE A 268 19.25 -65.21 -2.70
C PHE A 268 19.46 -64.23 -3.88
N GLN A 269 18.41 -63.55 -4.36
CA GLN A 269 18.54 -62.62 -5.48
C GLN A 269 18.96 -61.20 -5.03
N LYS A 270 18.61 -60.82 -3.79
CA LYS A 270 18.92 -59.50 -3.23
C LYS A 270 20.36 -59.34 -2.73
N GLU A 271 21.04 -60.44 -2.37
CA GLU A 271 22.41 -60.35 -1.83
C GLU A 271 23.44 -59.94 -2.89
N ILE A 272 23.30 -60.38 -4.14
CA ILE A 272 24.25 -60.06 -5.22
C ILE A 272 24.17 -58.59 -5.64
N GLU A 273 22.96 -58.02 -5.73
CA GLU A 273 22.76 -56.60 -6.04
C GLU A 273 23.22 -55.70 -4.89
N ASN A 274 23.06 -56.16 -3.64
CA ASN A 274 23.51 -55.42 -2.44
C ASN A 274 25.04 -55.31 -2.39
N ASP A 275 25.77 -56.37 -2.75
CA ASP A 275 27.23 -56.38 -2.77
C ASP A 275 27.83 -55.58 -3.95
N SER A 276 27.07 -55.41 -5.04
CA SER A 276 27.44 -54.49 -6.13
C SER A 276 27.29 -53.03 -5.70
N LEU A 277 26.14 -52.68 -5.11
CA LEU A 277 25.84 -51.33 -4.64
C LEU A 277 26.77 -50.89 -3.50
N LYS A 278 27.16 -51.80 -2.60
CA LYS A 278 28.16 -51.51 -1.55
C LYS A 278 29.52 -51.12 -2.10
N ARG A 279 29.99 -51.78 -3.16
CA ARG A 279 31.27 -51.46 -3.80
C ARG A 279 31.24 -50.09 -4.50
N GLU A 280 30.14 -49.75 -5.18
CA GLU A 280 29.97 -48.41 -5.75
C GLU A 280 29.93 -47.32 -4.66
N LEU A 281 29.23 -47.58 -3.55
CA LEU A 281 29.22 -46.70 -2.38
C LEU A 281 30.62 -46.47 -1.79
N GLU A 282 31.46 -47.51 -1.79
CA GLU A 282 32.83 -47.45 -1.27
C GLU A 282 33.74 -46.58 -2.14
N VAL A 283 33.51 -46.56 -3.46
CA VAL A 283 34.25 -45.72 -4.43
C VAL A 283 33.76 -44.27 -4.44
N LEU A 284 32.46 -44.01 -4.27
CA LEU A 284 31.88 -42.66 -4.24
C LEU A 284 32.15 -41.90 -2.93
N LYS A 285 32.43 -42.61 -1.84
CA LYS A 285 32.68 -42.03 -0.50
C LYS A 285 33.86 -41.04 -0.47
N PRO A 286 35.06 -41.33 -1.04
CA PRO A 286 36.16 -40.37 -1.07
C PRO A 286 35.89 -39.13 -1.93
N GLU A 287 35.18 -39.25 -3.06
CA GLU A 287 34.81 -38.10 -3.89
C GLU A 287 33.86 -37.15 -3.14
N LEU A 288 32.89 -37.72 -2.42
CA LEU A 288 31.95 -36.97 -1.61
C LEU A 288 32.64 -36.26 -0.43
N GLN A 289 33.66 -36.89 0.18
CA GLN A 289 34.50 -36.24 1.19
C GLN A 289 35.30 -35.07 0.63
N LEU A 290 35.83 -35.21 -0.59
CA LEU A 290 36.60 -34.14 -1.23
C LEU A 290 35.70 -32.95 -1.57
N ILE A 291 34.52 -33.19 -2.15
CA ILE A 291 33.49 -32.15 -2.40
C ILE A 291 33.05 -31.47 -1.09
N LYS A 292 32.87 -32.24 -0.01
CA LYS A 292 32.52 -31.69 1.31
C LYS A 292 33.62 -30.79 1.85
N SER A 293 34.88 -31.16 1.69
CA SER A 293 36.02 -30.35 2.14
C SER A 293 36.16 -29.04 1.33
N GLU A 294 35.96 -29.10 0.02
CA GLU A 294 35.96 -27.93 -0.87
C GLU A 294 34.80 -26.97 -0.53
N ALA A 295 33.61 -27.50 -0.31
CA ALA A 295 32.45 -26.72 0.12
C ALA A 295 32.70 -26.05 1.48
N GLN A 296 33.32 -26.77 2.44
CA GLN A 296 33.67 -26.21 3.74
C GLN A 296 34.69 -25.07 3.64
N ARG A 297 35.66 -25.19 2.73
CA ARG A 297 36.63 -24.13 2.44
C ARG A 297 35.96 -22.88 1.89
N CYS A 298 35.08 -23.04 0.89
CA CYS A 298 34.29 -21.94 0.32
C CYS A 298 33.40 -21.25 1.36
N VAL A 299 32.74 -22.02 2.24
CA VAL A 299 31.94 -21.47 3.35
C VAL A 299 32.81 -20.63 4.30
N THR A 300 34.02 -21.09 4.60
CA THR A 300 34.94 -20.37 5.49
C THR A 300 35.43 -19.06 4.87
N GLU A 301 35.73 -19.06 3.57
CA GLU A 301 36.16 -17.88 2.82
C GLU A 301 35.04 -16.85 2.68
N LEU A 302 33.82 -17.29 2.38
CA LEU A 302 32.63 -16.43 2.35
C LEU A 302 32.32 -15.83 3.73
N LYS A 303 32.42 -16.62 4.80
CA LYS A 303 32.27 -16.11 6.19
C LYS A 303 33.31 -15.04 6.51
N ALA A 304 34.57 -15.24 6.10
CA ALA A 304 35.61 -14.23 6.30
C ALA A 304 35.35 -12.95 5.50
N GLN A 305 34.79 -13.05 4.29
CA GLN A 305 34.40 -11.89 3.49
C GLN A 305 33.21 -11.14 4.10
N VAL A 306 32.19 -11.84 4.59
CA VAL A 306 31.06 -11.24 5.31
C VAL A 306 31.56 -10.47 6.54
N ASN A 307 32.43 -11.07 7.35
CA ASN A 307 32.99 -10.39 8.53
C ASN A 307 33.78 -9.12 8.18
N ARG A 308 34.51 -9.11 7.06
CA ARG A 308 35.24 -7.91 6.59
C ARG A 308 34.28 -6.81 6.15
N LEU A 309 33.25 -7.16 5.38
CA LEU A 309 32.23 -6.20 4.93
C LEU A 309 31.41 -5.66 6.11
N GLU A 310 31.09 -6.51 7.09
CA GLU A 310 30.41 -6.09 8.32
C GLU A 310 31.25 -5.09 9.13
N ALA A 311 32.57 -5.30 9.21
CA ALA A 311 33.48 -4.35 9.88
C ALA A 311 33.57 -3.00 9.15
N GLU A 312 33.63 -3.01 7.82
CA GLU A 312 33.65 -1.79 7.00
C GLU A 312 32.34 -1.00 7.12
N VAL A 313 31.20 -1.68 7.18
CA VAL A 313 29.89 -1.06 7.41
C VAL A 313 29.82 -0.40 8.80
N GLU A 314 30.34 -1.06 9.84
CA GLU A 314 30.37 -0.47 11.18
C GLU A 314 31.30 0.75 11.24
N GLU A 315 32.45 0.72 10.55
CA GLU A 315 33.33 1.89 10.41
C GLU A 315 32.61 3.06 9.71
N GLN A 316 31.93 2.81 8.58
CA GLN A 316 31.16 3.83 7.88
C GLN A 316 30.02 4.40 8.74
N ARG A 317 29.36 3.55 9.54
CA ARG A 317 28.32 3.98 10.48
C ARG A 317 28.86 4.95 11.52
N THR A 318 30.01 4.64 12.12
CA THR A 318 30.65 5.53 13.10
C THR A 318 31.05 6.86 12.47
N HIS A 319 31.61 6.83 11.26
CA HIS A 319 31.98 8.04 10.51
C HIS A 319 30.76 8.93 10.22
N LYS A 320 29.65 8.34 9.76
CA LYS A 320 28.40 9.07 9.53
C LYS A 320 27.82 9.66 10.81
N GLN A 321 27.87 8.93 11.92
CA GLN A 321 27.39 9.43 13.22
C GLN A 321 28.23 10.63 13.70
N MET A 322 29.55 10.59 13.52
CA MET A 322 30.43 11.72 13.84
C MET A 322 30.11 12.94 12.97
N ALA A 323 29.94 12.75 11.66
CA ALA A 323 29.56 13.82 10.74
C ALA A 323 28.18 14.43 11.07
N MET A 324 27.21 13.63 11.54
CA MET A 324 25.91 14.14 12.00
C MET A 324 26.05 15.03 13.25
N VAL A 325 26.87 14.62 14.21
CA VAL A 325 27.12 15.41 15.43
C VAL A 325 27.82 16.72 15.09
N GLU A 326 28.80 16.68 14.19
CA GLU A 326 29.48 17.88 13.68
C GLU A 326 28.52 18.80 12.93
N SER A 327 27.64 18.26 12.09
CA SER A 327 26.62 19.05 11.38
C SER A 327 25.62 19.71 12.32
N GLU A 328 25.19 19.04 13.39
CA GLU A 328 24.33 19.66 14.42
C GLU A 328 25.08 20.74 15.20
N HIS A 329 26.37 20.52 15.50
CA HIS A 329 27.20 21.53 16.16
C HIS A 329 27.33 22.80 15.30
N LEU A 330 27.63 22.65 14.02
CA LEU A 330 27.70 23.77 13.06
C LEU A 330 26.36 24.47 12.91
N ARG A 331 25.24 23.73 12.93
CA ARG A 331 23.89 24.33 12.89
C ARG A 331 23.63 25.23 14.10
N LEU A 332 23.98 24.76 15.30
CA LEU A 332 23.86 25.55 16.54
C LEU A 332 24.77 26.78 16.52
N GLU A 333 25.97 26.67 15.96
CA GLU A 333 26.88 27.81 15.81
C GLU A 333 26.32 28.87 14.85
N VAL A 334 25.76 28.45 13.70
CA VAL A 334 25.10 29.34 12.74
C VAL A 334 23.89 30.04 13.36
N ASP A 335 23.05 29.32 14.12
CA ASP A 335 21.90 29.92 14.80
C ASP A 335 22.32 30.93 15.88
N SER A 336 23.42 30.67 16.59
CA SER A 336 24.02 31.62 17.54
C SER A 336 24.52 32.88 16.84
N LEU A 337 25.26 32.74 15.73
CA LEU A 337 25.75 33.87 14.94
C LEU A 337 24.61 34.69 14.33
N ARG A 338 23.54 34.05 13.85
CA ARG A 338 22.33 34.73 13.37
C ARG A 338 21.66 35.53 14.49
N SER A 339 21.54 34.96 15.68
CA SER A 339 20.96 35.63 16.84
C SER A 339 21.78 36.86 17.25
N ALA A 340 23.12 36.73 17.24
CA ALA A 340 24.03 37.85 17.48
C ALA A 340 23.92 38.94 16.40
N SER A 341 23.77 38.56 15.13
CA SER A 341 23.57 39.50 14.03
C SER A 341 22.26 40.27 14.14
N VAL A 342 21.15 39.61 14.50
CA VAL A 342 19.85 40.27 14.70
C VAL A 342 19.92 41.26 15.87
N ALA A 343 20.58 40.88 16.98
CA ALA A 343 20.82 41.78 18.10
C ALA A 343 21.68 42.99 17.69
N GLY A 344 22.72 42.77 16.86
CA GLY A 344 23.58 43.83 16.33
C GLY A 344 22.82 44.83 15.43
N VAL A 345 21.93 44.33 14.56
CA VAL A 345 21.07 45.18 13.71
C VAL A 345 20.10 45.99 14.58
N GLY A 346 19.49 45.38 15.60
CA GLY A 346 18.64 46.08 16.56
C GLY A 346 19.37 47.21 17.30
N ALA A 347 20.61 46.97 17.75
CA ALA A 347 21.44 47.97 18.38
C ALA A 347 21.81 49.13 17.43
N GLN A 348 22.09 48.86 16.15
CA GLN A 348 22.37 49.90 15.15
C GLN A 348 21.13 50.77 14.85
N ILE A 349 19.94 50.17 14.78
CA ILE A 349 18.69 50.92 14.59
C ILE A 349 18.45 51.83 15.80
N GLY A 350 18.61 51.31 17.02
CA GLY A 350 18.49 52.11 18.24
C GLY A 350 19.49 53.26 18.32
N LEU A 351 20.74 53.05 17.87
CA LEU A 351 21.77 54.10 17.82
C LEU A 351 21.39 55.21 16.82
N LYS A 352 20.91 54.86 15.62
CA LYS A 352 20.46 55.84 14.62
C LYS A 352 19.26 56.66 15.09
N GLU A 353 18.31 56.06 15.79
CA GLU A 353 17.18 56.78 16.36
C GLU A 353 17.61 57.73 17.49
N ALA A 354 18.54 57.30 18.35
CA ALA A 354 19.09 58.15 19.40
C ALA A 354 19.87 59.34 18.83
N ASP A 355 20.68 59.11 17.80
CA ASP A 355 21.45 60.15 17.09
C ASP A 355 20.53 61.18 16.42
N SER A 356 19.47 60.71 15.74
CA SER A 356 18.46 61.59 15.13
C SER A 356 17.76 62.46 16.17
N LYS A 357 17.46 61.92 17.37
CA LYS A 357 16.87 62.68 18.48
C LYS A 357 17.85 63.69 19.08
N ALA A 358 19.11 63.31 19.25
CA ALA A 358 20.15 64.21 19.74
C ALA A 358 20.36 65.39 18.77
N HIS A 359 20.42 65.13 17.47
CA HIS A 359 20.53 66.17 16.45
C HIS A 359 19.32 67.12 16.45
N ALA A 360 18.10 66.58 16.59
CA ALA A 360 16.90 67.41 16.71
C ALA A 360 16.93 68.30 17.97
N ALA A 361 17.46 67.80 19.10
CA ALA A 361 17.63 68.59 20.31
C ALA A 361 18.69 69.69 20.15
N GLU A 362 19.80 69.39 19.47
CA GLU A 362 20.87 70.35 19.19
C GLU A 362 20.40 71.52 18.30
N VAL A 363 19.57 71.22 17.29
CA VAL A 363 18.93 72.25 16.45
C VAL A 363 18.01 73.15 17.28
N ARG A 364 17.19 72.57 18.16
CA ARG A 364 16.30 73.34 19.06
C ARG A 364 17.09 74.22 20.03
N PHE A 365 18.18 73.71 20.59
CA PHE A 365 19.03 74.48 21.49
C PHE A 365 19.72 75.64 20.75
N SER A 366 20.15 75.41 19.52
CA SER A 366 20.72 76.47 18.67
C SER A 366 19.70 77.56 18.36
N GLN A 367 18.46 77.19 18.02
CA GLN A 367 17.36 78.14 17.81
C GLN A 367 17.05 78.94 19.08
N LEU A 368 17.03 78.29 20.24
CA LEU A 368 16.81 78.98 21.52
C LEU A 368 17.93 79.98 21.83
N LYS A 369 19.19 79.60 21.56
CA LYS A 369 20.35 80.48 21.73
C LYS A 369 20.26 81.71 20.82
N GLU A 370 19.81 81.54 19.57
CA GLU A 370 19.58 82.64 18.63
C GLU A 370 18.46 83.56 19.12
N ARG A 371 17.30 83.03 19.54
CA ARG A 371 16.21 83.82 20.13
C ARG A 371 16.64 84.56 21.39
N HIS A 372 17.47 83.94 22.23
CA HIS A 372 18.01 84.59 23.42
C HIS A 372 18.96 85.74 23.06
N ALA A 373 19.79 85.58 22.02
CA ALA A 373 20.65 86.65 21.51
C ALA A 373 19.83 87.81 20.90
N GLU A 374 18.77 87.50 20.16
CA GLU A 374 17.80 88.49 19.65
C GLU A 374 17.11 89.26 20.80
N LEU A 375 16.73 88.56 21.88
CA LEU A 375 16.11 89.19 23.03
C LEU A 375 17.08 90.12 23.78
N ILE A 376 18.34 89.71 23.95
CA ILE A 376 19.38 90.55 24.57
C ILE A 376 19.63 91.81 23.73
N THR A 377 19.76 91.66 22.41
CA THR A 377 19.99 92.80 21.49
C THR A 377 18.80 93.74 21.48
N SER A 378 17.58 93.22 21.40
CA SER A 378 16.34 94.00 21.53
C SER A 378 16.25 94.74 22.88
N HIS A 379 16.61 94.08 23.98
CA HIS A 379 16.66 94.70 25.30
C HIS A 379 17.70 95.82 25.37
N ALA A 380 18.90 95.61 24.80
CA ALA A 380 19.94 96.63 24.73
C ALA A 380 19.52 97.85 23.88
N ASP A 381 18.84 97.63 22.76
CA ASP A 381 18.33 98.69 21.90
C ASP A 381 17.14 99.44 22.52
N LEU A 382 16.27 98.73 23.27
CA LEU A 382 15.24 99.38 24.07
C LEU A 382 15.83 100.21 25.21
N MET A 383 16.87 99.71 25.89
CA MET A 383 17.56 100.46 26.94
C MET A 383 18.20 101.75 26.39
N LYS A 384 18.73 101.73 25.16
CA LYS A 384 19.18 102.95 24.47
C LYS A 384 18.01 103.90 24.14
N LYS A 385 16.84 103.37 23.77
CA LYS A 385 15.62 104.17 23.53
C LYS A 385 14.97 104.72 24.81
N VAL A 386 15.18 104.10 25.97
CA VAL A 386 14.58 104.47 27.27
C VAL A 386 15.38 105.54 28.03
N ASN A 387 16.42 106.13 27.42
CA ASN A 387 17.13 107.30 27.97
C ASN A 387 16.33 108.63 27.88
N CYS A 388 15.01 108.57 27.64
CA CYS A 388 14.08 109.67 27.87
C CYS A 388 13.33 109.48 29.20
N PRO A 389 13.39 110.45 30.14
CA PRO A 389 12.72 110.35 31.43
C PRO A 389 11.21 110.56 31.28
N GLY A 390 10.46 109.46 31.09
CA GLY A 390 8.98 109.54 31.02
C GLY A 390 8.21 108.22 30.98
N ALA A 391 8.85 107.07 30.72
CA ALA A 391 8.13 105.81 30.44
C ALA A 391 8.50 104.64 31.38
N ARG A 392 8.83 104.90 32.64
CA ARG A 392 9.21 103.82 33.60
C ARG A 392 8.03 103.01 34.15
N VAL A 393 6.78 103.46 33.99
CA VAL A 393 5.62 102.82 34.63
C VAL A 393 4.90 101.81 33.71
N SER A 394 5.04 101.92 32.39
CA SER A 394 4.40 101.00 31.44
C SER A 394 5.19 99.71 31.16
N PHE A 395 6.50 99.70 31.38
CA PHE A 395 7.37 98.56 31.06
C PHE A 395 7.28 97.41 32.07
N ALA A 396 7.18 97.71 33.37
CA ALA A 396 7.06 96.70 34.42
C ALA A 396 5.76 95.88 34.31
N LEU A 397 4.69 96.48 33.80
CA LEU A 397 3.40 95.81 33.63
C LEU A 397 3.40 94.87 32.40
N LEU A 398 4.14 95.22 31.35
CA LEU A 398 4.25 94.41 30.13
C LEU A 398 5.16 93.19 30.34
N CYS A 399 6.29 93.36 31.04
CA CYS A 399 7.20 92.26 31.39
C CYS A 399 6.54 91.23 32.32
N LYS A 400 5.67 91.66 33.25
CA LYS A 400 4.93 90.74 34.12
C LYS A 400 3.97 89.84 33.34
N LYS A 401 3.30 90.39 32.32
CA LYS A 401 2.32 89.67 31.50
C LYS A 401 2.95 88.64 30.54
N ILE A 402 4.18 88.90 30.08
CA ILE A 402 4.93 87.95 29.22
C ILE A 402 5.54 86.82 30.06
N LEU A 403 6.02 87.09 31.28
CA LEU A 403 6.53 86.05 32.18
C LEU A 403 5.45 85.09 32.70
N GLU A 404 4.23 85.56 32.91
CA GLU A 404 3.14 84.72 33.45
C GLU A 404 2.52 83.77 32.40
N THR A 405 2.65 84.06 31.09
CA THR A 405 1.94 83.29 30.04
C THR A 405 2.80 82.19 29.39
N ASP A 406 4.13 82.35 29.32
CA ASP A 406 5.00 81.41 28.59
C ASP A 406 5.79 80.44 29.50
N PHE A 407 5.80 80.66 30.81
CA PHE A 407 6.59 79.84 31.76
C PHE A 407 5.83 78.62 32.30
N PHE A 408 4.50 78.63 32.23
CA PHE A 408 3.64 77.59 32.83
C PHE A 408 3.29 76.42 31.90
N SER A 409 3.56 76.53 30.59
CA SER A 409 3.24 75.47 29.62
C SER A 409 4.39 74.50 29.32
N PHE A 410 5.57 74.68 29.93
CA PHE A 410 6.77 73.90 29.57
C PHE A 410 7.17 72.83 30.60
N PHE A 411 6.73 72.95 31.86
CA PHE A 411 7.19 72.10 32.96
C PHE A 411 6.28 70.92 33.34
N HIS A 412 5.21 70.65 32.58
CA HIS A 412 4.24 69.60 32.95
C HIS A 412 4.36 68.29 32.16
N ASP A 413 5.43 68.10 31.38
CA ASP A 413 5.63 66.89 30.56
C ASP A 413 6.94 66.13 30.88
N GLU A 414 7.71 66.57 31.90
CA GLU A 414 9.05 66.04 32.20
C GLU A 414 9.15 65.18 33.48
N GLU A 415 8.06 64.96 34.22
CA GLU A 415 8.10 64.21 35.49
C GLU A 415 7.85 62.69 35.37
N ASP A 416 7.41 62.17 34.22
CA ASP A 416 6.98 60.75 34.09
C ASP A 416 8.00 59.79 33.43
N ARG A 417 9.27 60.19 33.24
CA ARG A 417 10.24 59.35 32.50
C ARG A 417 11.63 59.13 33.09
N HIS A 418 11.79 59.32 34.40
CA HIS A 418 13.07 59.07 35.09
C HIS A 418 13.00 57.99 36.18
N HIS A 419 12.50 56.80 35.86
CA HIS A 419 12.87 55.57 36.59
C HIS A 419 13.05 54.41 35.62
N SER A 420 14.23 53.78 35.68
CA SER A 420 14.65 52.57 34.96
C SER A 420 15.24 52.78 33.56
N HIS A 421 16.50 53.24 33.50
CA HIS A 421 17.60 52.63 32.71
C HIS A 421 18.82 53.58 32.75
N ILE A 422 19.67 53.42 33.76
CA ILE A 422 21.10 53.69 33.57
C ILE A 422 21.80 52.35 33.77
N CYS A 423 22.08 51.71 32.65
CA CYS A 423 23.01 50.61 32.58
C CYS A 423 24.37 51.09 33.08
N THR A 424 24.86 50.38 34.10
CA THR A 424 26.24 49.96 34.22
C THR A 424 26.84 49.70 32.83
N ILE A 425 27.80 50.51 32.40
CA ILE A 425 29.01 50.10 31.66
C ILE A 425 29.95 51.31 31.55
N ASN A 426 31.17 51.09 32.02
CA ASN A 426 32.40 51.86 31.84
C ASN A 426 32.54 53.23 32.53
N MET A 427 32.86 53.13 33.82
CA MET A 427 33.94 53.94 34.36
C MET A 427 35.23 53.69 33.56
N LYS A 428 35.72 54.74 32.91
CA LYS A 428 37.13 54.92 32.52
C LYS A 428 38.02 54.58 33.72
N PRO A 429 39.22 53.98 33.56
CA PRO A 429 40.15 53.92 34.66
C PRO A 429 40.53 55.36 35.01
N LEU A 430 40.14 55.80 36.21
CA LEU A 430 40.77 56.93 36.86
C LEU A 430 42.27 56.58 36.99
N GLN A 431 43.11 57.16 36.13
CA GLN A 431 44.47 57.44 36.55
C GLN A 431 44.37 58.54 37.60
N LEU A 432 44.20 58.13 38.86
CA LEU A 432 44.55 58.98 39.98
C LEU A 432 46.08 59.08 39.95
N SER A 433 46.58 60.10 39.27
CA SER A 433 47.92 60.62 39.47
C SER A 433 48.02 61.02 40.95
N ILE A 434 48.57 60.13 41.76
CA ILE A 434 49.07 60.43 43.08
C ILE A 434 50.23 61.41 42.86
N ASN A 435 49.93 62.70 42.90
CA ASN A 435 50.92 63.76 42.98
C ASN A 435 51.38 63.84 44.43
N ILE A 436 52.21 62.87 44.87
CA ILE A 436 53.04 63.09 46.06
C ILE A 436 54.19 63.95 45.57
N SER A 437 54.15 65.21 45.94
CA SER A 437 55.27 66.14 45.85
C SER A 437 56.44 65.58 46.65
N ILE A 438 57.35 64.84 46.00
CA ILE A 438 58.67 64.54 46.53
C ILE A 438 59.69 65.29 45.67
N GLN A 439 60.14 66.43 46.17
CA GLN A 439 61.39 67.06 45.71
C GLN A 439 62.60 66.30 46.27
N PRO A 440 63.78 66.45 45.64
CA PRO A 440 64.59 65.31 45.23
C PRO A 440 65.68 64.98 46.26
N LEU A 441 65.92 63.68 46.47
CA LEU A 441 67.24 63.19 46.87
C LEU A 441 67.76 62.29 45.75
N ALA A 442 68.81 62.77 45.10
CA ALA A 442 69.50 62.07 44.03
C ALA A 442 70.12 60.77 44.56
N SER A 443 69.67 59.64 44.00
CA SER A 443 70.40 58.37 44.03
C SER A 443 70.44 57.78 42.62
N GLU A 444 71.58 57.21 42.24
CA GLU A 444 71.81 56.56 40.94
C GLU A 444 70.74 55.51 40.59
N SER A 445 70.14 54.90 41.62
CA SER A 445 69.10 53.89 41.52
C SER A 445 67.83 54.39 40.82
N PHE A 446 67.45 55.66 40.98
CA PHE A 446 66.24 56.22 40.37
C PHE A 446 66.40 56.45 38.86
N LYS A 447 67.60 56.87 38.41
CA LYS A 447 67.91 57.04 36.99
C LYS A 447 67.92 55.69 36.26
N GLN A 448 68.45 54.66 36.90
CA GLN A 448 68.51 53.32 36.34
C GLN A 448 67.12 52.71 36.18
N LEU A 449 66.25 52.84 37.20
CA LEU A 449 64.84 52.45 37.13
C LEU A 449 64.03 53.25 36.10
N SER A 450 64.30 54.55 35.96
CA SER A 450 63.65 55.38 34.94
C SER A 450 64.04 54.95 33.52
N SER A 451 65.30 54.56 33.29
CA SER A 451 65.77 54.09 31.98
C SER A 451 65.18 52.74 31.58
N THR A 452 65.08 51.79 32.52
CA THR A 452 64.42 50.49 32.29
C THR A 452 62.92 50.65 32.09
N LEU A 453 62.27 51.56 32.82
CA LEU A 453 60.86 51.87 32.59
C LEU A 453 60.62 52.39 31.17
N THR A 454 61.46 53.32 30.68
CA THR A 454 61.34 53.83 29.30
C THR A 454 61.60 52.77 28.24
N GLY A 455 62.55 51.85 28.46
CA GLY A 455 62.81 50.73 27.57
C GLY A 455 61.63 49.75 27.48
N LEU A 456 61.07 49.38 28.64
CA LEU A 456 59.87 48.54 28.72
C LEU A 456 58.64 49.21 28.11
N GLN A 457 58.54 50.54 28.18
CA GLN A 457 57.48 51.30 27.54
C GLN A 457 57.58 51.28 26.01
N ALA A 458 58.79 51.44 25.47
CA ALA A 458 59.03 51.33 24.04
C ALA A 458 58.76 49.91 23.52
N GLU A 459 59.18 48.88 24.26
CA GLU A 459 58.91 47.48 23.93
C GLU A 459 57.41 47.16 23.96
N LYS A 460 56.67 47.67 24.96
CA LYS A 460 55.21 47.58 25.04
C LYS A 460 54.53 48.21 23.82
N GLU A 461 54.98 49.39 23.38
CA GLU A 461 54.43 50.05 22.19
C GLU A 461 54.71 49.26 20.91
N LEU A 462 55.90 48.66 20.79
CA LEU A 462 56.30 47.84 19.64
C LEU A 462 55.45 46.56 19.56
N LEU A 463 55.26 45.89 20.70
CA LEU A 463 54.36 44.73 20.82
C LEU A 463 52.91 45.13 20.51
N GLN A 464 52.44 46.30 20.96
CA GLN A 464 51.11 46.80 20.62
C GLN A 464 50.93 47.11 19.11
N ARG A 465 51.97 47.56 18.41
CA ARG A 465 51.92 47.72 16.94
C ARG A 465 51.87 46.35 16.24
N SER A 466 52.76 45.44 16.60
CA SER A 466 52.78 44.07 16.07
C SER A 466 51.46 43.32 16.29
N LEU A 467 50.85 43.48 17.47
CA LEU A 467 49.57 42.85 17.80
C LEU A 467 48.42 43.42 16.96
N ARG A 468 48.42 44.73 16.64
CA ARG A 468 47.44 45.35 15.73
C ARG A 468 47.62 44.87 14.28
N ASP A 469 48.86 44.71 13.83
CA ASP A 469 49.14 44.24 12.47
C ASP A 469 48.70 42.77 12.32
N GLN A 470 49.00 41.92 13.31
CA GLN A 470 48.50 40.54 13.34
C GLN A 470 46.97 40.47 13.44
N GLU A 471 46.33 41.35 14.22
CA GLU A 471 44.87 41.42 14.33
C GLU A 471 44.21 41.84 12.99
N ALA A 472 44.83 42.77 12.25
CA ALA A 472 44.40 43.14 10.91
C ALA A 472 44.56 41.99 9.89
N GLU A 473 45.67 41.26 9.95
CA GLU A 473 45.91 40.09 9.11
C GLU A 473 44.91 38.96 9.38
N VAL A 474 44.63 38.66 10.66
CA VAL A 474 43.60 37.69 11.07
C VAL A 474 42.23 38.11 10.57
N ASN A 475 41.89 39.40 10.64
CA ASN A 475 40.61 39.89 10.13
C ASN A 475 40.50 39.79 8.60
N SER A 476 41.58 40.05 7.87
CA SER A 476 41.63 39.85 6.41
C SER A 476 41.44 38.38 6.03
N LEU A 477 42.15 37.47 6.70
CA LEU A 477 42.03 36.02 6.47
C LEU A 477 40.62 35.51 6.82
N ARG A 478 40.00 36.04 7.89
CA ARG A 478 38.60 35.73 8.24
C ARG A 478 37.61 36.18 7.17
N GLN A 479 37.79 37.38 6.61
CA GLN A 479 36.94 37.86 5.51
C GLN A 479 37.09 37.00 4.26
N GLN A 480 38.32 36.61 3.93
CA GLN A 480 38.59 35.72 2.81
C GLN A 480 37.97 34.34 3.01
N ALA A 481 38.10 33.76 4.21
CA ALA A 481 37.47 32.48 4.56
C ALA A 481 35.93 32.57 4.48
N HIS A 482 35.33 33.66 4.95
CA HIS A 482 33.88 33.88 4.85
C HIS A 482 33.41 33.97 3.40
N PHE A 483 34.18 34.62 2.52
CA PHE A 483 33.85 34.70 1.10
C PHE A 483 33.93 33.33 0.40
N HIS A 484 34.98 32.56 0.69
CA HIS A 484 35.10 31.19 0.19
C HIS A 484 33.99 30.27 0.69
N GLN A 485 33.61 30.39 1.97
CA GLN A 485 32.53 29.59 2.55
C GLN A 485 31.18 29.93 1.89
N SER A 486 30.87 31.21 1.69
CA SER A 486 29.64 31.64 1.00
C SER A 486 29.60 31.16 -0.46
N SER A 487 30.74 31.15 -1.16
CA SER A 487 30.82 30.66 -2.54
C SER A 487 30.59 29.14 -2.62
N LEU A 488 31.20 28.36 -1.72
CA LEU A 488 30.99 26.91 -1.63
C LEU A 488 29.53 26.57 -1.28
N GLU A 489 28.91 27.35 -0.40
CA GLU A 489 27.51 27.16 -0.01
C GLU A 489 26.55 27.42 -1.18
N GLN A 490 26.85 28.43 -2.01
CA GLN A 490 26.10 28.72 -3.22
C GLN A 490 26.25 27.61 -4.27
N GLU A 491 27.46 27.09 -4.47
CA GLU A 491 27.72 25.94 -5.36
C GLU A 491 26.98 24.68 -4.89
N ARG A 492 27.01 24.41 -3.58
CA ARG A 492 26.29 23.29 -2.96
C ARG A 492 24.77 23.43 -3.13
N GLN A 493 24.23 24.63 -2.92
CA GLN A 493 22.80 24.90 -3.14
C GLN A 493 22.42 24.68 -4.60
N ARG A 494 23.24 25.13 -5.55
CA ARG A 494 23.01 24.95 -6.97
C ARG A 494 23.02 23.46 -7.36
N SER A 495 24.02 22.71 -6.91
CA SER A 495 24.10 21.26 -7.12
C SER A 495 22.91 20.51 -6.49
N ASN A 496 22.43 20.94 -5.32
CA ASN A 496 21.26 20.34 -4.67
C ASN A 496 19.98 20.57 -5.49
N ILE A 497 19.77 21.77 -6.01
CA ILE A 497 18.65 22.09 -6.90
C ILE A 497 18.72 21.24 -8.17
N ASP A 498 19.90 21.16 -8.81
CA ASP A 498 20.09 20.36 -10.03
C ASP A 498 19.81 18.87 -9.76
N LEU A 499 20.25 18.34 -8.62
CA LEU A 499 19.96 16.96 -8.20
C LEU A 499 18.46 16.73 -7.94
N CYS A 500 17.76 17.68 -7.33
CA CYS A 500 16.31 17.62 -7.13
C CYS A 500 15.56 17.61 -8.47
N VAL A 501 15.95 18.45 -9.42
CA VAL A 501 15.35 18.47 -10.77
C VAL A 501 15.59 17.15 -11.50
N LEU A 502 16.82 16.61 -11.43
CA LEU A 502 17.15 15.33 -12.05
C LEU A 502 16.32 14.18 -11.46
N HIS A 503 16.17 14.14 -10.13
CA HIS A 503 15.33 13.16 -9.45
C HIS A 503 13.86 13.27 -9.85
N GLN A 504 13.36 14.50 -10.03
CA GLN A 504 11.98 14.73 -10.45
C GLN A 504 11.74 14.22 -11.88
N VAL A 505 12.61 14.56 -12.83
CA VAL A 505 12.52 14.08 -14.22
C VAL A 505 12.59 12.56 -14.28
N TYR A 506 13.48 11.95 -13.49
CA TYR A 506 13.60 10.49 -13.41
C TYR A 506 12.30 9.86 -12.88
N ARG A 507 11.72 10.42 -11.80
CA ARG A 507 10.45 9.96 -11.24
C ARG A 507 9.29 10.12 -12.23
N GLU A 508 9.22 11.23 -12.96
CA GLU A 508 8.19 11.48 -13.98
C GLU A 508 8.31 10.47 -15.12
N GLY A 509 9.53 10.12 -15.54
CA GLY A 509 9.78 9.06 -16.52
C GLY A 509 9.31 7.68 -16.04
N GLU A 510 9.62 7.30 -14.80
CA GLU A 510 9.12 6.04 -14.22
C GLU A 510 7.59 6.00 -14.12
N LEU A 511 6.96 7.10 -13.74
CA LEU A 511 5.50 7.19 -13.67
C LEU A 511 4.85 7.09 -15.06
N ALA A 512 5.44 7.73 -16.07
CA ALA A 512 4.96 7.63 -17.45
C ALA A 512 5.07 6.19 -18.00
N GLN A 513 6.17 5.48 -17.70
CA GLN A 513 6.33 4.09 -18.09
C GLN A 513 5.30 3.18 -17.40
N LYS A 514 5.12 3.34 -16.07
CA LYS A 514 4.11 2.58 -15.31
C LYS A 514 2.70 2.81 -15.85
N LEU A 515 2.36 4.05 -16.20
CA LEU A 515 1.07 4.35 -16.81
C LEU A 515 0.89 3.61 -18.14
N GLN A 516 1.90 3.57 -19.00
CA GLN A 516 1.84 2.83 -20.27
C GLN A 516 1.64 1.33 -20.06
N ASP A 517 2.36 0.75 -19.10
CA ASP A 517 2.25 -0.67 -18.75
C ASP A 517 0.84 -0.99 -18.21
N GLU A 518 0.28 -0.12 -17.36
CA GLU A 518 -1.09 -0.26 -16.86
C GLU A 518 -2.15 -0.11 -17.97
N GLN A 519 -1.99 0.89 -18.86
CA GLN A 519 -2.89 1.08 -20.01
C GLN A 519 -2.89 -0.14 -20.93
N PHE A 520 -1.71 -0.73 -21.18
CA PHE A 520 -1.59 -1.94 -21.98
C PHE A 520 -2.17 -3.17 -21.27
N SER A 521 -1.98 -3.30 -19.95
CA SER A 521 -2.60 -4.36 -19.14
C SER A 521 -4.13 -4.32 -19.21
N LEU A 522 -4.73 -3.13 -19.14
CA LEU A 522 -6.18 -2.97 -19.32
C LEU A 522 -6.64 -3.43 -20.70
N LEU A 523 -5.89 -3.10 -21.76
CA LEU A 523 -6.16 -3.58 -23.11
C LEU A 523 -6.12 -5.11 -23.18
N GLN A 524 -5.13 -5.74 -22.56
CA GLN A 524 -5.04 -7.20 -22.50
C GLN A 524 -6.26 -7.82 -21.81
N CYS A 525 -6.73 -7.24 -20.69
CA CYS A 525 -7.95 -7.70 -20.03
C CYS A 525 -9.18 -7.61 -20.95
N ALA A 526 -9.36 -6.50 -21.65
CA ALA A 526 -10.49 -6.33 -22.57
C ALA A 526 -10.42 -7.28 -23.77
N VAL A 527 -9.22 -7.55 -24.28
CA VAL A 527 -9.01 -8.51 -25.37
C VAL A 527 -9.27 -9.94 -24.91
N VAL A 528 -8.87 -10.33 -23.69
CA VAL A 528 -9.20 -11.65 -23.12
C VAL A 528 -10.71 -11.82 -22.96
N GLU A 529 -11.42 -10.79 -22.50
CA GLU A 529 -12.89 -10.83 -22.43
C GLU A 529 -13.51 -10.96 -23.83
N ALA A 530 -12.99 -10.21 -24.81
CA ALA A 530 -13.40 -10.33 -26.20
C ALA A 530 -13.17 -11.74 -26.76
N GLU A 531 -12.02 -12.37 -26.49
CA GLU A 531 -11.75 -13.77 -26.86
C GLU A 531 -12.80 -14.72 -26.23
N GLY A 532 -13.13 -14.51 -24.95
CA GLY A 532 -14.18 -15.27 -24.26
C GLY A 532 -15.55 -15.15 -24.92
N ILE A 533 -15.96 -13.93 -25.29
CA ILE A 533 -17.22 -13.66 -25.99
C ILE A 533 -17.26 -14.38 -27.36
N ILE A 534 -16.17 -14.35 -28.12
CA ILE A 534 -16.09 -15.02 -29.43
C ILE A 534 -16.08 -16.54 -29.26
N LEU A 535 -15.37 -17.08 -28.27
CA LEU A 535 -15.35 -18.53 -27.97
C LEU A 535 -16.74 -19.03 -27.56
N ASP A 536 -17.47 -18.29 -26.73
CA ASP A 536 -18.85 -18.62 -26.35
C ASP A 536 -19.79 -18.61 -27.57
N ALA A 537 -19.65 -17.63 -28.46
CA ALA A 537 -20.41 -17.58 -29.71
C ALA A 537 -20.07 -18.75 -30.65
N ALA A 538 -18.80 -19.13 -30.76
CA ALA A 538 -18.36 -20.27 -31.55
C ALA A 538 -18.87 -21.60 -30.99
N ALA A 539 -18.89 -21.77 -29.67
CA ALA A 539 -19.40 -22.97 -29.02
C ALA A 539 -20.90 -23.20 -29.28
N LYS A 540 -21.68 -22.11 -29.43
CA LYS A 540 -23.11 -22.18 -29.78
C LYS A 540 -23.38 -22.74 -31.18
N VAL A 541 -22.40 -22.69 -32.09
CA VAL A 541 -22.56 -23.23 -33.45
C VAL A 541 -22.78 -24.75 -33.42
N ASP A 542 -22.12 -25.45 -32.49
CA ASP A 542 -22.21 -26.91 -32.35
C ASP A 542 -23.18 -27.33 -31.20
N ASP A 543 -23.89 -26.37 -30.56
CA ASP A 543 -24.82 -26.65 -29.47
C ASP A 543 -26.16 -27.21 -30.00
N PRO A 544 -26.58 -28.43 -29.60
CA PRO A 544 -27.85 -29.03 -30.00
C PRO A 544 -29.09 -28.19 -29.65
N ILE A 545 -29.01 -27.35 -28.61
CA ILE A 545 -30.10 -26.45 -28.21
C ILE A 545 -30.20 -25.28 -29.19
N HIS A 546 -29.07 -24.78 -29.68
CA HIS A 546 -28.99 -23.67 -30.62
C HIS A 546 -29.45 -24.04 -32.04
N VAL A 547 -29.42 -25.33 -32.42
CA VAL A 547 -29.97 -25.83 -33.70
C VAL A 547 -31.45 -25.46 -33.89
N ARG A 548 -32.18 -25.19 -32.80
CA ARG A 548 -33.59 -24.76 -32.85
C ARG A 548 -33.76 -23.27 -33.12
N CYS A 549 -32.70 -22.48 -33.05
CA CYS A 549 -32.73 -21.04 -33.33
C CYS A 549 -32.67 -20.80 -34.85
N ILE A 550 -33.52 -19.92 -35.36
CA ILE A 550 -33.56 -19.56 -36.79
C ILE A 550 -33.42 -18.05 -36.89
N SER A 551 -32.71 -17.57 -37.91
CA SER A 551 -32.54 -16.15 -38.22
C SER A 551 -32.80 -15.88 -39.70
N SER A 552 -33.34 -14.70 -40.02
CA SER A 552 -33.63 -14.35 -41.42
C SER A 552 -32.37 -13.88 -42.15
N PRO A 553 -32.22 -14.18 -43.45
CA PRO A 553 -31.10 -13.70 -44.25
C PRO A 553 -30.95 -12.17 -44.21
N ASP A 554 -32.04 -11.40 -44.25
CA ASP A 554 -32.01 -9.94 -44.12
C ASP A 554 -31.45 -9.46 -42.78
N TYR A 555 -31.77 -10.15 -41.68
CA TYR A 555 -31.23 -9.80 -40.37
C TYR A 555 -29.73 -10.11 -40.28
N LEU A 556 -29.30 -11.27 -40.81
CA LEU A 556 -27.88 -11.62 -40.88
C LEU A 556 -27.06 -10.60 -41.67
N VAL A 557 -27.52 -10.20 -42.85
CA VAL A 557 -26.88 -9.18 -43.70
C VAL A 557 -26.69 -7.89 -42.91
N ASN A 558 -27.76 -7.38 -42.28
CA ASN A 558 -27.69 -6.17 -41.47
C ASN A 558 -26.69 -6.31 -40.30
N ARG A 559 -26.63 -7.47 -39.63
CA ARG A 559 -25.65 -7.71 -38.57
C ARG A 559 -24.21 -7.72 -39.10
N ALA A 560 -23.98 -8.32 -40.27
CA ALA A 560 -22.66 -8.34 -40.89
C ALA A 560 -22.20 -6.91 -41.29
N GLU A 561 -23.08 -6.05 -41.81
CA GLU A 561 -22.76 -4.65 -42.15
C GLU A 561 -22.40 -3.81 -40.91
N ILE A 562 -23.16 -3.96 -39.82
CA ILE A 562 -22.89 -3.30 -38.55
C ILE A 562 -21.53 -3.74 -38.01
N THR A 563 -21.21 -5.03 -38.10
CA THR A 563 -19.92 -5.59 -37.68
C THR A 563 -18.76 -5.05 -38.50
N LEU A 564 -18.90 -4.94 -39.84
CA LEU A 564 -17.89 -4.32 -40.71
C LEU A 564 -17.64 -2.86 -40.34
N THR A 565 -18.70 -2.09 -40.10
CA THR A 565 -18.59 -0.69 -39.66
C THR A 565 -17.89 -0.57 -38.30
N SER A 566 -18.14 -1.51 -37.39
CA SER A 566 -17.46 -1.56 -36.09
C SER A 566 -15.99 -1.97 -36.22
N LEU A 567 -15.65 -2.81 -37.18
CA LEU A 567 -14.27 -3.20 -37.48
C LEU A 567 -13.44 -2.00 -37.96
N ASP A 568 -14.03 -1.12 -38.78
CA ASP A 568 -13.38 0.12 -39.23
C ASP A 568 -13.09 1.06 -38.05
N LYS A 569 -14.04 1.19 -37.12
CA LYS A 569 -13.85 1.95 -35.88
C LYS A 569 -12.75 1.35 -35.00
N LEU A 570 -12.69 0.03 -34.91
CA LEU A 570 -11.64 -0.68 -34.18
C LEU A 570 -10.26 -0.43 -34.81
N GLN A 571 -10.16 -0.52 -36.13
CA GLN A 571 -8.93 -0.22 -36.86
C GLN A 571 -8.47 1.23 -36.63
N GLN A 572 -9.40 2.19 -36.68
CA GLN A 572 -9.08 3.60 -36.43
C GLN A 572 -8.61 3.84 -34.99
N SER A 573 -9.31 3.28 -33.99
CA SER A 573 -8.91 3.36 -32.59
C SER A 573 -7.55 2.68 -32.33
N HIS A 574 -7.25 1.59 -33.05
CA HIS A 574 -5.95 0.92 -32.96
C HIS A 574 -4.82 1.85 -33.43
N ILE A 575 -4.98 2.53 -34.56
CA ILE A 575 -4.01 3.51 -35.06
C ILE A 575 -3.81 4.67 -34.07
N VAL A 576 -4.90 5.18 -33.49
CA VAL A 576 -4.84 6.28 -32.49
C VAL A 576 -4.05 5.84 -31.25
N TYR A 577 -4.29 4.62 -30.74
CA TYR A 577 -3.55 4.09 -29.60
C TYR A 577 -2.06 3.87 -29.89
N LEU A 578 -1.71 3.43 -31.11
CA LEU A 578 -0.30 3.32 -31.52
C LEU A 578 0.39 4.69 -31.55
N GLY A 579 -0.34 5.76 -31.89
CA GLY A 579 0.14 7.15 -31.84
C GLY A 579 0.25 7.71 -30.42
N ASN A 580 -0.61 7.30 -29.50
CA ASN A 580 -0.57 7.69 -28.08
C ASN A 580 -0.84 6.50 -27.15
N ARG A 581 0.24 5.87 -26.66
CA ARG A 581 0.18 4.70 -25.77
C ARG A 581 -0.41 4.98 -24.39
N ASN A 582 -0.55 6.26 -24.01
CA ASN A 582 -1.04 6.66 -22.70
C ASN A 582 -2.57 6.66 -22.61
N ASP A 583 -3.28 6.50 -23.73
CA ASP A 583 -4.74 6.50 -23.78
C ASP A 583 -5.29 5.27 -24.52
N ALA A 584 -5.56 4.20 -23.77
CA ALA A 584 -6.17 3.00 -24.31
C ALA A 584 -7.71 3.09 -24.44
N SER A 585 -8.36 4.15 -23.92
CA SER A 585 -9.81 4.20 -23.72
C SER A 585 -10.62 4.00 -25.01
N GLY A 586 -10.20 4.64 -26.10
CA GLY A 586 -10.85 4.54 -27.40
C GLY A 586 -10.74 3.15 -28.02
N LEU A 587 -9.60 2.48 -27.81
CA LEU A 587 -9.35 1.12 -28.30
C LEU A 587 -10.11 0.08 -27.45
N LEU A 588 -10.10 0.22 -26.12
CA LEU A 588 -10.86 -0.61 -25.19
C LEU A 588 -12.34 -0.68 -25.59
N ARG A 589 -12.98 0.50 -25.74
CA ARG A 589 -14.38 0.59 -26.14
C ARG A 589 -14.64 -0.05 -27.49
N ALA A 590 -13.74 0.16 -28.46
CA ALA A 590 -13.90 -0.40 -29.79
C ALA A 590 -13.75 -1.93 -29.81
N VAL A 591 -12.80 -2.50 -29.04
CA VAL A 591 -12.59 -3.95 -28.90
C VAL A 591 -13.84 -4.60 -28.30
N THR A 592 -14.35 -4.05 -27.19
CA THR A 592 -15.55 -4.58 -26.51
C THR A 592 -16.80 -4.48 -27.39
N GLN A 593 -17.00 -3.34 -28.07
CA GLN A 593 -18.15 -3.19 -28.96
C GLN A 593 -18.07 -4.14 -30.16
N PHE A 594 -16.89 -4.23 -30.78
CA PHE A 594 -16.67 -5.10 -31.92
C PHE A 594 -16.86 -6.58 -31.58
N SER A 595 -16.35 -7.05 -30.43
CA SER A 595 -16.48 -8.45 -30.04
C SER A 595 -17.93 -8.89 -29.87
N HIS A 596 -18.79 -8.05 -29.28
CA HIS A 596 -20.22 -8.33 -29.17
C HIS A 596 -20.92 -8.37 -30.53
N LEU A 597 -20.60 -7.43 -31.43
CA LEU A 597 -21.20 -7.39 -32.76
C LEU A 597 -20.76 -8.58 -33.63
N ALA A 598 -19.48 -8.94 -33.55
CA ALA A 598 -18.91 -10.10 -34.21
C ALA A 598 -19.50 -11.42 -33.67
N ALA A 599 -19.60 -11.58 -32.35
CA ALA A 599 -20.25 -12.73 -31.72
C ALA A 599 -21.72 -12.86 -32.16
N ASP A 600 -22.47 -11.76 -32.18
CA ASP A 600 -23.85 -11.79 -32.65
C ASP A 600 -23.95 -12.16 -34.13
N THR A 601 -23.00 -11.72 -34.96
CA THR A 601 -22.93 -12.13 -36.38
C THR A 601 -22.66 -13.62 -36.51
N ILE A 602 -21.73 -14.19 -35.72
CA ILE A 602 -21.44 -15.64 -35.68
C ILE A 602 -22.69 -16.45 -35.32
N VAL A 603 -23.36 -16.07 -34.23
CA VAL A 603 -24.58 -16.76 -33.73
C VAL A 603 -25.69 -16.69 -34.78
N ASN A 604 -25.91 -15.52 -35.40
CA ASN A 604 -26.93 -15.37 -36.44
C ASN A 604 -26.55 -16.06 -37.75
N THR A 605 -25.25 -16.21 -38.06
CA THR A 605 -24.78 -16.99 -39.22
C THR A 605 -25.18 -18.46 -39.04
N ALA A 606 -24.92 -19.02 -37.86
CA ALA A 606 -25.33 -20.39 -37.52
C ALA A 606 -26.86 -20.54 -37.52
N ALA A 607 -27.60 -19.63 -36.87
CA ALA A 607 -29.06 -19.67 -36.87
C ALA A 607 -29.68 -19.55 -38.28
N THR A 608 -29.09 -18.75 -39.18
CA THR A 608 -29.55 -18.63 -40.57
C THR A 608 -29.32 -19.93 -41.35
N SER A 609 -28.20 -20.62 -41.09
CA SER A 609 -27.87 -21.89 -41.74
C SER A 609 -28.91 -22.99 -41.50
N HIS A 610 -29.57 -22.99 -40.34
CA HIS A 610 -30.60 -23.99 -40.00
C HIS A 610 -31.85 -23.91 -40.90
N SER A 611 -32.09 -22.75 -41.51
CA SER A 611 -33.20 -22.52 -42.46
C SER A 611 -32.76 -22.42 -43.93
N ALA A 612 -31.45 -22.51 -44.19
CA ALA A 612 -30.89 -22.42 -45.54
C ALA A 612 -30.92 -23.79 -46.25
N PRO A 613 -30.89 -23.82 -47.60
CA PRO A 613 -30.65 -25.05 -48.36
C PRO A 613 -29.35 -25.73 -47.92
N THR A 614 -29.30 -27.07 -47.92
CA THR A 614 -28.20 -27.87 -47.32
C THR A 614 -26.81 -27.45 -47.83
N ASP A 615 -26.67 -27.19 -49.13
CA ASP A 615 -25.43 -26.74 -49.76
C ASP A 615 -24.99 -25.34 -49.31
N GLN A 616 -25.93 -24.44 -49.01
CA GLN A 616 -25.63 -23.09 -48.50
C GLN A 616 -25.45 -23.09 -46.98
N ALA A 617 -26.16 -23.98 -46.27
CA ALA A 617 -26.05 -24.17 -44.83
C ALA A 617 -24.63 -24.62 -44.44
N ASP A 618 -24.08 -25.63 -45.12
CA ASP A 618 -22.71 -26.11 -44.88
C ASP A 618 -21.68 -24.99 -45.11
N ARG A 619 -21.84 -24.23 -46.20
CA ARG A 619 -20.96 -23.08 -46.51
C ARG A 619 -21.02 -21.97 -45.47
N LEU A 620 -22.21 -21.69 -44.91
CA LEU A 620 -22.38 -20.72 -43.83
C LEU A 620 -21.70 -21.19 -42.55
N ILE A 621 -21.86 -22.46 -42.17
CA ILE A 621 -21.23 -23.04 -40.98
C ILE A 621 -19.70 -23.03 -41.10
N ASP A 622 -19.15 -23.41 -42.25
CA ASP A 622 -17.71 -23.35 -42.50
C ASP A 622 -17.19 -21.91 -42.43
N CYS A 623 -17.90 -20.95 -43.06
CA CYS A 623 -17.54 -19.53 -42.96
C CYS A 623 -17.63 -19.01 -41.52
N CYS A 624 -18.58 -19.50 -40.73
CA CYS A 624 -18.73 -19.16 -39.33
C CYS A 624 -17.51 -19.59 -38.49
N ARG A 625 -17.06 -20.85 -38.66
CA ARG A 625 -15.87 -21.38 -37.97
C ARG A 625 -14.59 -20.66 -38.41
N ASP A 626 -14.40 -20.44 -39.71
CA ASP A 626 -13.25 -19.70 -40.25
C ASP A 626 -13.23 -18.25 -39.74
N CYS A 627 -14.40 -17.62 -39.62
CA CYS A 627 -14.55 -16.27 -39.09
C CYS A 627 -14.15 -16.21 -37.61
N ALA A 628 -14.66 -17.15 -36.79
CA ALA A 628 -14.28 -17.25 -35.38
C ALA A 628 -12.77 -17.46 -35.20
N ASN A 629 -12.15 -18.34 -35.99
CA ASN A 629 -10.70 -18.56 -35.95
C ASN A 629 -9.91 -17.31 -36.33
N SER A 630 -10.32 -16.62 -37.40
CA SER A 630 -9.70 -15.37 -37.86
C SER A 630 -9.81 -14.26 -36.81
N LEU A 631 -10.97 -14.16 -36.14
CA LEU A 631 -11.22 -13.22 -35.04
C LEU A 631 -10.31 -13.50 -33.84
N LEU A 632 -10.22 -14.76 -33.40
CA LEU A 632 -9.37 -15.15 -32.28
C LEU A 632 -7.89 -14.91 -32.57
N GLN A 633 -7.44 -15.15 -33.81
CA GLN A 633 -6.06 -14.85 -34.20
C GLN A 633 -5.79 -13.34 -34.19
N PHE A 634 -6.70 -12.52 -34.72
CA PHE A 634 -6.58 -11.07 -34.68
C PHE A 634 -6.59 -10.51 -33.24
N LEU A 635 -7.47 -11.01 -32.38
CA LEU A 635 -7.50 -10.64 -30.95
C LEU A 635 -6.19 -11.05 -30.25
N LYS A 636 -5.65 -12.23 -30.54
CA LYS A 636 -4.35 -12.66 -30.02
C LYS A 636 -3.21 -11.72 -30.44
N ASP A 637 -3.25 -11.20 -31.67
CA ASP A 637 -2.25 -10.24 -32.15
C ASP A 637 -2.38 -8.88 -31.43
N LEU A 638 -3.59 -8.46 -31.04
CA LEU A 638 -3.82 -7.28 -30.19
C LEU A 638 -3.39 -7.50 -28.73
N LYS A 639 -3.39 -8.76 -28.25
CA LYS A 639 -3.05 -9.11 -26.85
C LYS A 639 -1.55 -9.05 -26.55
N LEU A 640 -0.69 -9.32 -27.54
CA LEU A 640 0.76 -9.39 -27.33
C LEU A 640 1.44 -8.09 -27.77
N GLN A 641 2.29 -7.55 -26.91
CA GLN A 641 2.93 -6.24 -27.13
C GLN A 641 3.79 -6.22 -28.40
N GLY A 642 4.44 -7.35 -28.74
CA GLY A 642 5.29 -7.48 -29.92
C GLY A 642 4.54 -7.58 -31.25
N SER A 643 3.32 -8.13 -31.26
CA SER A 643 2.49 -8.26 -32.47
C SER A 643 1.51 -7.10 -32.64
N LEU A 644 1.20 -6.37 -31.57
CA LEU A 644 0.21 -5.29 -31.55
C LEU A 644 0.38 -4.30 -32.73
N PRO A 645 1.57 -3.76 -33.06
CA PRO A 645 1.71 -2.84 -34.19
C PRO A 645 1.42 -3.45 -35.57
N ARG A 646 1.42 -4.79 -35.66
CA ARG A 646 1.21 -5.56 -36.90
C ARG A 646 -0.15 -6.26 -36.94
N ALA A 647 -1.01 -6.06 -35.93
CA ALA A 647 -2.34 -6.67 -35.90
C ALA A 647 -3.19 -6.13 -37.06
N ASP A 648 -3.49 -6.99 -38.03
CA ASP A 648 -4.18 -6.66 -39.26
C ASP A 648 -5.60 -7.26 -39.28
N PRO A 649 -6.67 -6.43 -39.37
CA PRO A 649 -8.05 -6.91 -39.43
C PRO A 649 -8.47 -7.46 -40.80
N SER A 650 -7.60 -7.46 -41.82
CA SER A 650 -7.98 -7.80 -43.21
C SER A 650 -8.60 -9.20 -43.37
N ALA A 651 -8.05 -10.21 -42.68
CA ALA A 651 -8.60 -11.57 -42.71
C ALA A 651 -10.01 -11.63 -42.10
N VAL A 652 -10.22 -10.94 -40.97
CA VAL A 652 -11.54 -10.83 -40.33
C VAL A 652 -12.53 -10.10 -41.23
N ARG A 653 -12.12 -8.99 -41.84
CA ARG A 653 -12.95 -8.23 -42.78
C ARG A 653 -13.40 -9.11 -43.95
N TYR A 654 -12.49 -9.86 -44.54
CA TYR A 654 -12.79 -10.78 -45.63
C TYR A 654 -13.81 -11.85 -45.20
N MET A 655 -13.66 -12.44 -44.01
CA MET A 655 -14.60 -13.45 -43.51
C MET A 655 -16.01 -12.88 -43.26
N VAL A 656 -16.11 -11.70 -42.66
CA VAL A 656 -17.41 -11.05 -42.44
C VAL A 656 -18.05 -10.62 -43.78
N GLN A 657 -17.25 -10.17 -44.76
CA GLN A 657 -17.74 -9.90 -46.12
C GLN A 657 -18.24 -11.15 -46.84
N ARG A 658 -17.60 -12.31 -46.63
CA ARG A 658 -18.10 -13.60 -47.14
C ARG A 658 -19.45 -13.98 -46.52
N ILE A 659 -19.59 -13.81 -45.20
CA ILE A 659 -20.86 -14.05 -44.50
C ILE A 659 -21.96 -13.13 -45.03
N HIS A 660 -21.65 -11.84 -45.23
CA HIS A 660 -22.55 -10.86 -45.84
C HIS A 660 -23.01 -11.29 -47.23
N ALA A 661 -22.08 -11.68 -48.11
CA ALA A 661 -22.39 -12.13 -49.47
C ALA A 661 -23.27 -13.39 -49.49
N LEU A 662 -22.98 -14.38 -48.64
CA LEU A 662 -23.82 -15.59 -48.50
C LEU A 662 -25.21 -15.24 -47.96
N GLY A 663 -25.32 -14.28 -47.05
CA GLY A 663 -26.59 -13.76 -46.56
C GLY A 663 -27.41 -13.09 -47.66
N GLU A 664 -26.77 -12.29 -48.53
CA GLU A 664 -27.42 -11.65 -49.69
C GLU A 664 -27.91 -12.68 -50.72
N ASP A 665 -27.13 -13.73 -50.99
CA ASP A 665 -27.53 -14.80 -51.91
C ASP A 665 -28.76 -15.59 -51.44
N LEU A 666 -28.96 -15.68 -50.11
CA LEU A 666 -30.11 -16.32 -49.47
C LEU A 666 -31.38 -15.46 -49.44
N ARG A 667 -31.28 -14.16 -49.75
CA ARG A 667 -32.46 -13.29 -49.74
C ARG A 667 -33.41 -13.72 -50.85
N PRO A 668 -34.73 -13.74 -50.58
CA PRO A 668 -35.72 -14.07 -51.60
C PRO A 668 -35.65 -13.02 -52.70
N LYS A 669 -35.09 -13.42 -53.85
CA LYS A 669 -35.16 -12.63 -55.08
C LYS A 669 -36.64 -12.59 -55.43
N GLY A 670 -37.26 -11.41 -55.41
CA GLY A 670 -38.70 -11.20 -55.58
C GLY A 670 -39.33 -11.69 -56.90
N ARG A 671 -38.67 -12.61 -57.62
CA ARG A 671 -39.16 -13.36 -58.78
C ARG A 671 -39.64 -14.79 -58.45
N ASP A 672 -39.26 -15.39 -57.32
CA ASP A 672 -39.48 -16.84 -57.08
C ASP A 672 -40.72 -17.19 -56.25
N VAL A 673 -41.61 -16.24 -55.97
CA VAL A 673 -42.93 -16.55 -55.38
C VAL A 673 -44.01 -15.96 -56.26
N LEU A 674 -44.55 -16.77 -57.18
CA LEU A 674 -45.80 -16.45 -57.85
C LEU A 674 -46.89 -16.34 -56.78
N LYS A 675 -47.63 -15.22 -56.74
CA LYS A 675 -48.69 -14.98 -55.74
C LYS A 675 -49.73 -16.12 -55.66
N GLU A 676 -49.95 -16.85 -56.75
CA GLU A 676 -50.84 -18.01 -56.80
C GLU A 676 -50.26 -19.23 -56.07
N GLU A 677 -48.94 -19.45 -56.11
CA GLU A 677 -48.29 -20.58 -55.46
C GLU A 677 -48.28 -20.42 -53.94
N LEU A 678 -48.11 -19.18 -53.46
CA LEU A 678 -48.22 -18.84 -52.05
C LEU A 678 -49.65 -19.00 -51.53
N GLY A 679 -50.66 -18.60 -52.33
CA GLY A 679 -52.07 -18.83 -52.01
C GLY A 679 -52.38 -20.32 -51.88
N TYR A 680 -51.94 -21.13 -52.85
CA TYR A 680 -52.12 -22.57 -52.81
C TYR A 680 -51.41 -23.25 -51.64
N MET A 681 -50.20 -22.82 -51.27
CA MET A 681 -49.48 -23.33 -50.10
C MET A 681 -50.18 -22.98 -48.79
N VAL A 682 -50.68 -21.75 -48.65
CA VAL A 682 -51.44 -21.33 -47.46
C VAL A 682 -52.74 -22.10 -47.36
N ASP A 683 -53.46 -22.28 -48.47
CA ASP A 683 -54.70 -23.07 -48.49
C ASP A 683 -54.44 -24.54 -48.13
N LYS A 684 -53.35 -25.12 -48.63
CA LYS A 684 -52.93 -26.48 -48.30
C LYS A 684 -52.58 -26.63 -46.81
N GLU A 685 -51.79 -25.72 -46.25
CA GLU A 685 -51.46 -25.74 -44.82
C GLU A 685 -52.70 -25.49 -43.95
N MET A 686 -53.59 -24.58 -44.35
CA MET A 686 -54.84 -24.32 -43.65
C MET A 686 -55.75 -25.55 -43.62
N VAL A 687 -55.88 -26.27 -44.75
CA VAL A 687 -56.62 -27.54 -44.82
C VAL A 687 -55.97 -28.59 -43.92
N THR A 688 -54.65 -28.75 -44.00
CA THR A 688 -53.91 -29.74 -43.19
C THR A 688 -54.08 -29.47 -41.69
N THR A 689 -54.03 -28.20 -41.29
CA THR A 689 -54.24 -27.76 -39.91
C THR A 689 -55.69 -28.02 -39.47
N SER A 690 -56.67 -27.73 -40.33
CA SER A 690 -58.09 -27.99 -40.06
C SER A 690 -58.35 -29.49 -39.87
N THR A 691 -57.80 -30.35 -40.73
CA THR A 691 -57.95 -31.81 -40.62
C THR A 691 -57.30 -32.34 -39.34
N ALA A 692 -56.13 -31.83 -38.97
CA ALA A 692 -55.48 -32.23 -37.71
C ALA A 692 -56.29 -31.83 -36.47
N ILE A 693 -56.97 -30.67 -36.52
CA ILE A 693 -57.89 -30.23 -35.46
C ILE A 693 -59.11 -31.16 -35.40
N GLU A 694 -59.71 -31.49 -36.55
CA GLU A 694 -60.87 -32.40 -36.62
C GLU A 694 -60.52 -33.79 -36.06
N GLU A 695 -59.37 -34.36 -36.42
CA GLU A 695 -58.89 -35.63 -35.87
C GLU A 695 -58.64 -35.57 -34.36
N ALA A 696 -58.13 -34.43 -33.86
CA ALA A 696 -57.92 -34.24 -32.42
C ALA A 696 -59.25 -34.16 -31.66
N VAL A 697 -60.26 -33.47 -32.22
CA VAL A 697 -61.61 -33.40 -31.65
C VAL A 697 -62.26 -34.79 -31.64
N LEU A 698 -62.16 -35.55 -32.73
CA LEU A 698 -62.66 -36.93 -32.80
C LEU A 698 -62.01 -37.82 -31.73
N ARG A 699 -60.70 -37.73 -31.55
CA ARG A 699 -59.99 -38.45 -30.49
C ARG A 699 -60.42 -38.03 -29.09
N MET A 700 -60.67 -36.73 -28.86
CA MET A 700 -61.21 -36.27 -27.57
C MET A 700 -62.61 -36.80 -27.31
N ASP A 701 -63.49 -36.82 -28.31
CA ASP A 701 -64.84 -37.38 -28.20
C ASP A 701 -64.83 -38.90 -27.98
N GLU A 702 -63.90 -39.62 -28.60
CA GLU A 702 -63.70 -41.04 -28.36
C GLU A 702 -63.23 -41.31 -26.92
N ILE A 703 -62.26 -40.52 -26.43
CA ILE A 703 -61.80 -40.59 -25.03
C ILE A 703 -62.92 -40.24 -24.05
N LEU A 704 -63.72 -39.21 -24.32
CA LEU A 704 -64.87 -38.82 -23.50
C LEU A 704 -65.97 -39.89 -23.51
N SER A 705 -66.22 -40.52 -24.65
CA SER A 705 -67.20 -41.60 -24.80
C SER A 705 -66.73 -42.87 -24.08
N GLN A 706 -65.44 -43.18 -24.16
CA GLN A 706 -64.84 -44.29 -23.44
C GLN A 706 -64.88 -44.06 -21.93
N ALA A 707 -64.52 -42.85 -21.47
CA ALA A 707 -64.64 -42.47 -20.07
C ALA A 707 -66.08 -42.57 -19.54
N LYS A 708 -67.08 -42.19 -20.34
CA LYS A 708 -68.51 -42.36 -20.01
C LYS A 708 -68.94 -43.82 -19.92
N LYS A 709 -68.45 -44.69 -20.82
CA LYS A 709 -68.72 -46.14 -20.75
C LYS A 709 -68.11 -46.75 -19.49
N ASP A 710 -66.87 -46.40 -19.18
CA ASP A 710 -66.15 -46.92 -18.02
C ASP A 710 -66.76 -46.42 -16.69
N THR A 711 -67.32 -45.20 -16.66
CA THR A 711 -68.04 -44.69 -15.47
C THR A 711 -69.47 -45.23 -15.31
N CYS A 712 -70.11 -45.70 -16.38
CA CYS A 712 -71.45 -46.28 -16.31
C CYS A 712 -71.45 -47.72 -15.77
N GLY A 713 -70.42 -48.51 -16.08
CA GLY A 713 -70.30 -49.90 -15.61
C GLY A 713 -70.01 -50.04 -14.11
N ILE A 714 -69.17 -49.17 -13.54
CA ILE A 714 -68.69 -49.32 -12.16
C ILE A 714 -69.72 -48.83 -11.11
N LYS A 715 -70.68 -47.98 -11.50
CA LYS A 715 -71.72 -47.46 -10.58
C LYS A 715 -73.01 -48.28 -10.51
N LEU A 716 -73.21 -49.29 -11.36
CA LEU A 716 -74.39 -50.16 -11.30
C LEU A 716 -74.15 -51.47 -10.52
N GLU A 717 -72.92 -51.98 -10.45
CA GLU A 717 -72.63 -53.21 -9.68
C GLU A 717 -72.47 -52.96 -8.16
N LEU A 718 -72.14 -51.73 -7.74
CA LEU A 718 -72.08 -51.38 -6.31
C LEU A 718 -73.43 -51.01 -5.69
N LEU A 719 -74.45 -50.69 -6.50
CA LEU A 719 -75.79 -50.35 -6.01
C LEU A 719 -76.75 -51.56 -5.90
N PHE A 720 -76.41 -52.72 -6.49
CA PHE A 720 -77.22 -53.94 -6.37
C PHE A 720 -76.77 -54.90 -5.23
N ASN A 721 -75.57 -54.70 -4.65
CA ASN A 721 -75.02 -55.59 -3.62
C ASN A 721 -75.05 -55.01 -2.18
N PHE A 722 -75.72 -53.87 -1.94
CA PHE A 722 -75.88 -53.30 -0.60
C PHE A 722 -77.33 -52.83 -0.35
N CYS A 723 -78.30 -53.74 -0.42
CA CYS A 723 -79.53 -53.73 0.40
C CYS A 723 -80.37 -54.99 0.15
N PRO A 724 -80.29 -55.97 1.06
CA PRO A 724 -81.41 -56.30 1.94
C PRO A 724 -80.94 -56.25 3.40
N SER A 725 -81.65 -55.78 4.42
CA SER A 725 -83.08 -55.60 4.69
C SER A 725 -83.15 -54.89 6.06
N LEU A 726 -83.99 -53.87 6.32
CA LEU A 726 -85.24 -54.05 7.08
C LEU A 726 -85.75 -55.50 6.94
N SER A 727 -85.47 -56.42 7.84
CA SER A 727 -85.40 -56.35 9.32
C SER A 727 -84.04 -56.57 9.95
#